data_AF-A0A812RM15-F1
#
_entry.id   AF-A0A812RM15-F1
#
_cell.length_a   1.000
_cell.length_b   1.000
_cell.length_c   1.000
_cell.angle_alpha   90.00
_cell.angle_beta   90.00
_cell.angle_gamma   90.00
#
_symmetry.space_group_name_H-M   'P 1'
#
loop_
_entity.id
_entity.type
_entity.pdbx_description
1 polymer ?
#
loop_
_entity_poly.entity_id
_entity_poly.type
_entity_poly.pdbx_seq_one_letter_code
_entity_poly.pdbx_strand_id
1 'polypeptide(L)'
;MAECDANYHRLMQLFPNLREQPEQRIGLPLTALDAQVVFQVLEKGPYTTLLSMQVDSDEKWTKMAAAPAMTVRVYHDARSAEVVSYQAQNRFHGKYEYPNQRMRQRDEKVQLNRFLGEFLTLCLAHGAVAEPVSGGMGLNVLHITDCHLVAPDTTLLGVDTQASLEAVLAQACAQQTPAAVIASGDLAHDARRDVYQRFVHTLRRFTAAPLLCLPGNHDVLSEMQAADLPMAPLALADWDIVSLDSHEDDAPQALVREADRLQTGAQIRDARGDHVLLATHHPVVAINSPWLDKDRIKNAVELVSSLAEQSTRAGESRLRAVVFGHAHQCVADSVAAVPVFGTPSTCFQFAPGSTTFTVDTSSPGYRWLSLSNDGRIETQVFTVVLSGLEPVRRRPGMYTDTTRPNHLIQEVVDNSVDEAIAGHAREIEVTLYKNGGIEVIDDGRGMPVDIHPEHKVSGVELILTRLHAGGKFDNENYSFSGGLHGVGVSVVNALSEHLEVEIKRDGNLYRQTYAKGAPTSKLKVVDSVGKRNTGTRILFIPEASYFDSPNISVPRLRHLLRAKAVLCPGLRVSLAQEGKPDENESWYFEEGLKGYLDNALAGADTVPAETILHSAQGNSEAVEFAVKWVVDGGELITESYVNLIPTAQGGTHVNGLRSGLNDALKEFCEFRDLLPRGVKLTGEDLWEQCSYVLSAKMGDPQFAGQTKEKLSSRQSAAFISGVAKDAFSLWLNEHPEAGEQIAEIAINNAQKRVQASKKVARKKITAGPALPGKLADCSGQDADRAELFLVEGDSAGGSAKQARDREFQAVLPLRGKILNTWEVDSSQVLASSEVHDIAIALGVDPGSNDIQGLRYNKVCILADADSDGLHIATLLCALFVKHFRSLVEAGHIYVAMPPLYRIDIGKEVFYALDESEKDGVMDRIAAEKKRGTPMVQRFKGLGEMNPLQLRETTMDPDTRRLVRLSIEGDNKTEETMDMLLAKKRASDRRVWLESKGDQADLP
;
A
#
# COMPACT_ATOMS: atom_id res chain seq x y z
N MET A 1 4.76 -29.39 10.13
CA MET A 1 3.86 -30.54 9.97
C MET A 1 3.78 -30.87 8.50
N ALA A 2 3.92 -32.14 8.11
CA ALA A 2 3.65 -32.54 6.73
C ALA A 2 2.22 -32.12 6.38
N GLU A 3 1.92 -31.82 5.12
CA GLU A 3 0.62 -31.27 4.73
C GLU A 3 -0.55 -32.14 5.24
N CYS A 4 -0.35 -33.46 5.26
CA CYS A 4 -1.33 -34.39 5.80
C CYS A 4 -1.57 -34.20 7.31
N ASP A 5 -0.53 -33.96 8.08
CA ASP A 5 -0.65 -33.69 9.52
C ASP A 5 -1.37 -32.37 9.77
N ALA A 6 -1.09 -31.36 8.95
CA ALA A 6 -1.81 -30.10 9.03
C ALA A 6 -3.28 -30.26 8.63
N ASN A 7 -3.58 -31.07 7.62
CA ASN A 7 -4.94 -31.38 7.21
C ASN A 7 -5.73 -32.09 8.30
N TYR A 8 -5.07 -32.95 9.11
CA TYR A 8 -5.71 -33.59 10.26
C TYR A 8 -6.17 -32.57 11.28
N HIS A 9 -5.29 -31.65 11.67
CA HIS A 9 -5.62 -30.63 12.64
C HIS A 9 -6.67 -29.66 12.12
N ARG A 10 -6.62 -29.33 10.83
CA ARG A 10 -7.63 -28.51 10.16
C ARG A 10 -8.99 -29.20 10.10
N LEU A 11 -9.03 -30.49 9.79
CA LEU A 11 -10.28 -31.27 9.69
C LEU A 11 -10.89 -31.54 11.08
N MET A 12 -10.07 -31.70 12.11
CA MET A 12 -10.52 -31.78 13.50
C MET A 12 -10.94 -30.41 14.06
N GLN A 13 -10.49 -29.30 13.46
CA GLN A 13 -11.00 -27.97 13.78
C GLN A 13 -12.34 -27.69 13.07
N LEU A 14 -12.50 -28.16 11.82
CA LEU A 14 -13.74 -28.01 11.05
C LEU A 14 -14.85 -28.94 11.50
N PHE A 15 -14.50 -30.15 11.92
CA PHE A 15 -15.42 -31.20 12.30
C PHE A 15 -14.97 -31.80 13.65
N PRO A 16 -15.02 -31.03 14.76
CA PRO A 16 -14.44 -31.44 16.04
C PRO A 16 -15.11 -32.67 16.67
N ASN A 17 -16.38 -32.92 16.33
CA ASN A 17 -17.14 -34.11 16.75
C ASN A 17 -17.18 -35.21 15.67
N LEU A 18 -16.17 -35.30 14.79
CA LEU A 18 -16.12 -36.24 13.64
C LEU A 18 -16.45 -37.70 14.01
N ARG A 19 -16.12 -38.13 15.23
CA ARG A 19 -16.39 -39.50 15.70
C ARG A 19 -17.84 -39.73 16.16
N GLU A 20 -18.62 -38.69 16.42
CA GLU A 20 -19.97 -38.76 17.01
C GLU A 20 -21.07 -38.22 16.09
N GLN A 21 -20.78 -37.23 15.25
CA GLN A 21 -21.71 -36.65 14.27
C GLN A 21 -21.53 -37.29 12.87
N PRO A 22 -22.61 -37.52 12.08
CA PRO A 22 -22.53 -38.21 10.78
C PRO A 22 -22.20 -37.29 9.60
N GLU A 23 -22.48 -35.99 9.73
CA GLU A 23 -22.34 -34.99 8.66
C GLU A 23 -22.07 -33.62 9.29
N GLN A 24 -21.26 -32.82 8.60
CA GLN A 24 -20.98 -31.42 8.90
C GLN A 24 -20.98 -30.66 7.59
N ARG A 25 -21.84 -29.67 7.47
CA ARG A 25 -21.86 -28.79 6.31
C ARG A 25 -21.06 -27.55 6.64
N ILE A 26 -20.43 -26.96 5.65
CA ILE A 26 -19.61 -25.77 5.78
C ILE A 26 -19.97 -24.87 4.61
N GLY A 27 -20.80 -23.86 4.86
CA GLY A 27 -21.09 -22.85 3.85
C GLY A 27 -19.80 -22.13 3.49
N LEU A 28 -19.42 -22.13 2.22
CA LEU A 28 -18.29 -21.35 1.69
C LEU A 28 -18.84 -20.09 1.01
N PRO A 29 -18.67 -18.92 1.63
CA PRO A 29 -19.08 -17.65 1.06
C PRO A 29 -18.03 -17.17 0.05
N LEU A 30 -17.88 -17.91 -1.05
CA LEU A 30 -17.18 -17.46 -2.25
C LEU A 30 -18.21 -16.71 -3.12
N THR A 31 -18.06 -15.39 -3.25
CA THR A 31 -19.08 -14.45 -3.72
C THR A 31 -19.41 -14.57 -5.21
N ALA A 32 -20.35 -15.46 -5.52
CA ALA A 32 -21.45 -15.29 -6.48
C ALA A 32 -22.42 -16.49 -6.45
N LEU A 33 -22.10 -17.53 -5.66
CA LEU A 33 -22.89 -18.75 -5.58
C LEU A 33 -22.89 -19.31 -4.15
N ASP A 34 -24.07 -19.61 -3.62
CA ASP A 34 -24.22 -20.33 -2.35
C ASP A 34 -23.67 -21.74 -2.52
N ALA A 35 -22.43 -21.94 -2.08
CA ALA A 35 -21.72 -23.20 -2.15
C ALA A 35 -21.55 -23.76 -0.74
N GLN A 36 -22.24 -24.84 -0.41
CA GLN A 36 -22.06 -25.58 0.83
C GLN A 36 -21.07 -26.72 0.61
N VAL A 37 -19.97 -26.72 1.34
CA VAL A 37 -19.11 -27.89 1.44
C VAL A 37 -19.73 -28.88 2.41
N VAL A 38 -20.21 -29.99 1.90
CA VAL A 38 -20.76 -31.08 2.70
C VAL A 38 -19.64 -32.06 3.03
N PHE A 39 -19.31 -32.16 4.32
CA PHE A 39 -18.44 -33.19 4.86
C PHE A 39 -19.29 -34.33 5.44
N GLN A 40 -19.20 -35.53 4.87
CA GLN A 40 -20.00 -36.67 5.29
C GLN A 40 -19.11 -37.84 5.72
N VAL A 41 -19.36 -38.40 6.90
CA VAL A 41 -18.58 -39.53 7.41
C VAL A 41 -19.04 -40.83 6.74
N LEU A 42 -18.12 -41.52 6.07
CA LEU A 42 -18.41 -42.74 5.31
C LEU A 42 -18.11 -44.03 6.09
N GLU A 43 -17.04 -44.06 6.91
CA GLU A 43 -16.62 -45.23 7.68
C GLU A 43 -15.84 -44.84 8.95
N LYS A 44 -16.03 -45.57 10.07
CA LYS A 44 -15.35 -45.33 11.37
C LYS A 44 -14.65 -46.60 11.89
N GLY A 45 -13.36 -46.51 12.22
CA GLY A 45 -12.56 -47.58 12.83
C GLY A 45 -11.88 -47.16 14.16
N PRO A 46 -11.17 -48.08 14.86
CA PRO A 46 -10.62 -47.81 16.19
C PRO A 46 -9.62 -46.64 16.22
N TYR A 47 -8.76 -46.53 15.20
CA TYR A 47 -7.71 -45.50 15.09
C TYR A 47 -7.81 -44.63 13.82
N THR A 48 -8.75 -44.90 12.91
CA THR A 48 -8.90 -44.19 11.62
C THR A 48 -10.36 -43.87 11.26
N THR A 49 -10.58 -42.83 10.44
CA THR A 49 -11.91 -42.39 9.94
C THR A 49 -11.83 -42.01 8.45
N LEU A 50 -12.85 -42.35 7.65
CA LEU A 50 -12.93 -42.00 6.22
C LEU A 50 -14.08 -41.00 5.96
N LEU A 51 -13.78 -39.91 5.25
CA LEU A 51 -14.68 -38.76 5.05
C LEU A 51 -14.82 -38.40 3.55
N SER A 52 -16.04 -38.06 3.12
CA SER A 52 -16.34 -37.42 1.84
C SER A 52 -16.40 -35.91 1.99
N MET A 53 -15.89 -35.16 1.02
CA MET A 53 -16.02 -33.70 0.93
C MET A 53 -16.52 -33.33 -0.47
N GLN A 54 -17.66 -32.66 -0.54
CA GLN A 54 -18.29 -32.23 -1.81
C GLN A 54 -18.79 -30.79 -1.68
N VAL A 55 -18.88 -30.05 -2.78
CA VAL A 55 -19.44 -28.70 -2.80
C VAL A 55 -20.83 -28.73 -3.45
N ASP A 56 -21.87 -28.61 -2.63
CA ASP A 56 -23.27 -28.42 -3.04
C ASP A 56 -23.48 -26.95 -3.40
N SER A 57 -24.12 -26.64 -4.53
CA SER A 57 -24.22 -25.25 -4.99
C SER A 57 -25.39 -25.01 -5.95
N ASP A 58 -25.90 -23.77 -5.96
CA ASP A 58 -27.03 -23.37 -6.80
C ASP A 58 -26.71 -23.49 -8.31
N GLU A 59 -27.72 -23.65 -9.18
CA GLU A 59 -27.61 -24.08 -10.60
C GLU A 59 -26.63 -23.27 -11.50
N LYS A 60 -26.10 -22.14 -11.02
CA LYS A 60 -25.06 -21.35 -11.69
C LYS A 60 -23.62 -21.87 -11.47
N TRP A 61 -23.33 -22.70 -10.45
CA TRP A 61 -21.96 -23.21 -10.17
C TRP A 61 -21.59 -24.32 -11.15
N THR A 62 -22.55 -25.20 -11.44
CA THR A 62 -22.39 -26.40 -12.29
C THR A 62 -22.03 -26.08 -13.75
N LYS A 63 -22.09 -24.81 -14.17
CA LYS A 63 -21.75 -24.39 -15.54
C LYS A 63 -20.36 -23.75 -15.68
N MET A 64 -19.73 -23.25 -14.62
CA MET A 64 -18.39 -22.62 -14.70
C MET A 64 -17.25 -23.55 -14.25
N ALA A 65 -17.50 -24.56 -13.41
CA ALA A 65 -16.56 -25.65 -13.11
C ALA A 65 -17.30 -26.84 -12.46
N ALA A 66 -16.77 -28.08 -12.56
CA ALA A 66 -17.28 -29.19 -11.74
C ALA A 66 -16.92 -28.92 -10.26
N ALA A 67 -17.92 -28.89 -9.39
CA ALA A 67 -17.73 -28.80 -7.94
C ALA A 67 -16.69 -29.85 -7.47
N PRO A 68 -15.66 -29.47 -6.70
CA PRO A 68 -14.63 -30.41 -6.27
C PRO A 68 -15.24 -31.47 -5.34
N ALA A 69 -14.97 -32.75 -5.65
CA ALA A 69 -15.42 -33.90 -4.86
C ALA A 69 -14.21 -34.77 -4.49
N MET A 70 -13.97 -34.97 -3.20
CA MET A 70 -12.77 -35.65 -2.68
C MET A 70 -13.12 -36.67 -1.60
N THR A 71 -12.27 -37.68 -1.44
CA THR A 71 -12.32 -38.60 -0.29
C THR A 71 -11.02 -38.51 0.49
N VAL A 72 -11.14 -38.34 1.80
CA VAL A 72 -10.03 -38.05 2.73
C VAL A 72 -9.99 -39.11 3.82
N ARG A 73 -8.80 -39.64 4.12
CA ARG A 73 -8.58 -40.60 5.21
C ARG A 73 -7.82 -39.94 6.37
N VAL A 74 -8.36 -40.10 7.57
CA VAL A 74 -7.91 -39.46 8.81
C VAL A 74 -7.38 -40.53 9.77
N TYR A 75 -6.16 -40.36 10.26
CA TYR A 75 -5.44 -41.25 11.18
C TYR A 75 -5.24 -40.56 12.54
N HIS A 76 -5.94 -41.02 13.58
CA HIS A 76 -6.07 -40.29 14.85
C HIS A 76 -4.91 -40.50 15.82
N ASP A 77 -4.25 -41.66 15.78
CA ASP A 77 -3.06 -41.99 16.56
C ASP A 77 -1.82 -41.24 16.05
N ALA A 78 -1.65 -41.17 14.72
CA ALA A 78 -0.55 -40.46 14.05
C ALA A 78 -0.81 -38.95 13.82
N ARG A 79 -2.04 -38.47 14.02
CA ARG A 79 -2.50 -37.09 13.79
C ARG A 79 -2.24 -36.59 12.36
N SER A 80 -2.67 -37.40 11.38
CA SER A 80 -2.46 -37.14 9.95
C SER A 80 -3.70 -37.42 9.09
N ALA A 81 -3.93 -36.65 8.02
CA ALA A 81 -5.06 -36.76 7.11
C ALA A 81 -4.65 -36.55 5.65
N GLU A 82 -4.92 -37.52 4.78
CA GLU A 82 -4.51 -37.48 3.36
C GLU A 82 -5.69 -37.70 2.38
N VAL A 83 -5.58 -37.11 1.19
CA VAL A 83 -6.45 -37.34 0.03
C VAL A 83 -6.13 -38.70 -0.57
N VAL A 84 -7.16 -39.55 -0.65
CA VAL A 84 -7.11 -40.88 -1.26
C VAL A 84 -7.83 -40.94 -2.61
N SER A 85 -8.71 -39.97 -2.91
CA SER A 85 -9.41 -39.83 -4.19
C SER A 85 -9.80 -38.37 -4.49
N TYR A 86 -9.75 -37.94 -5.76
CA TYR A 86 -10.25 -36.65 -6.29
C TYR A 86 -11.05 -36.89 -7.59
N GLN A 87 -12.27 -36.36 -7.69
CA GLN A 87 -13.16 -36.51 -8.87
C GLN A 87 -13.27 -37.96 -9.40
N ALA A 88 -13.46 -38.92 -8.48
CA ALA A 88 -13.56 -40.38 -8.75
C ALA A 88 -12.29 -41.08 -9.29
N GLN A 89 -11.12 -40.44 -9.23
CA GLN A 89 -9.82 -41.04 -9.57
C GLN A 89 -8.98 -41.39 -8.33
N ASN A 90 -8.37 -42.59 -8.32
CA ASN A 90 -7.71 -43.19 -7.14
C ASN A 90 -6.20 -43.53 -7.35
N ARG A 91 -5.56 -43.08 -8.44
CA ARG A 91 -4.13 -43.31 -8.76
C ARG A 91 -3.47 -42.00 -9.24
N PHE A 92 -2.38 -41.57 -8.61
CA PHE A 92 -1.68 -40.28 -8.87
C PHE A 92 -0.22 -40.49 -9.32
N HIS A 93 0.33 -39.61 -10.18
CA HIS A 93 1.64 -39.80 -10.85
C HIS A 93 2.72 -38.74 -10.48
N GLY A 94 3.99 -39.16 -10.32
CA GLY A 94 5.08 -38.37 -9.66
C GLY A 94 5.90 -37.40 -10.53
N LYS A 95 5.91 -37.58 -11.84
CA LYS A 95 6.29 -36.66 -12.93
C LYS A 95 6.21 -37.44 -14.26
N TYR A 96 5.88 -36.77 -15.36
CA TYR A 96 5.92 -37.34 -16.73
C TYR A 96 6.79 -36.49 -17.68
N GLU A 97 7.36 -37.11 -18.71
CA GLU A 97 8.34 -36.53 -19.66
C GLU A 97 7.71 -35.60 -20.73
N TYR A 98 8.43 -34.54 -21.10
CA TYR A 98 8.16 -33.70 -22.28
C TYR A 98 8.66 -34.42 -23.57
N PRO A 99 8.04 -34.26 -24.75
CA PRO A 99 7.00 -33.29 -25.11
C PRO A 99 5.59 -33.83 -24.98
N ASN A 100 4.82 -33.23 -24.09
CA ASN A 100 3.48 -32.84 -24.51
C ASN A 100 3.39 -31.31 -24.47
N GLN A 101 2.96 -30.73 -25.58
CA GLN A 101 3.09 -29.31 -25.90
C GLN A 101 2.11 -28.39 -25.13
N ARG A 102 1.53 -28.78 -23.99
CA ARG A 102 0.50 -27.97 -23.29
C ARG A 102 0.54 -27.88 -21.75
N MET A 103 1.46 -28.49 -20.99
CA MET A 103 1.42 -28.41 -19.49
C MET A 103 2.78 -28.59 -18.77
N ARG A 104 2.98 -27.89 -17.63
CA ARG A 104 3.95 -28.22 -16.57
C ARG A 104 3.24 -28.24 -15.20
N GLN A 105 3.31 -29.35 -14.45
CA GLN A 105 3.04 -29.42 -12.99
C GLN A 105 4.05 -30.33 -12.24
N ARG A 106 4.13 -30.16 -10.90
CA ARG A 106 4.85 -30.99 -9.92
C ARG A 106 3.90 -32.09 -9.38
N ASP A 107 4.44 -33.17 -8.79
CA ASP A 107 3.74 -34.36 -8.22
C ASP A 107 2.26 -34.17 -7.82
N GLU A 108 1.38 -34.89 -8.51
CA GLU A 108 -0.07 -34.76 -8.43
C GLU A 108 -0.63 -35.13 -7.05
N LYS A 109 -0.04 -36.10 -6.33
CA LYS A 109 -0.51 -36.48 -4.99
C LYS A 109 -0.22 -35.39 -3.96
N VAL A 110 0.94 -34.72 -4.08
CA VAL A 110 1.33 -33.62 -3.19
C VAL A 110 0.49 -32.38 -3.48
N GLN A 111 0.17 -32.12 -4.75
CA GLN A 111 -0.71 -31.03 -5.15
C GLN A 111 -2.15 -31.23 -4.67
N LEU A 112 -2.70 -32.45 -4.72
CA LEU A 112 -4.06 -32.71 -4.23
C LEU A 112 -4.16 -32.65 -2.69
N ASN A 113 -3.14 -33.10 -1.97
CA ASN A 113 -3.10 -32.96 -0.51
C ASN A 113 -2.89 -31.51 -0.06
N ARG A 114 -2.13 -30.71 -0.84
CA ARG A 114 -2.03 -29.26 -0.63
C ARG A 114 -3.30 -28.53 -1.03
N PHE A 115 -3.98 -28.97 -2.08
CA PHE A 115 -5.30 -28.45 -2.45
C PHE A 115 -6.34 -28.76 -1.37
N LEU A 116 -6.38 -29.98 -0.82
CA LEU A 116 -7.21 -30.29 0.35
C LEU A 116 -6.81 -29.40 1.54
N GLY A 117 -5.52 -29.18 1.79
CA GLY A 117 -5.07 -28.34 2.89
C GLY A 117 -5.41 -26.87 2.73
N GLU A 118 -5.26 -26.34 1.51
CA GLU A 118 -5.69 -25.01 1.12
C GLU A 118 -7.21 -24.90 1.14
N PHE A 119 -7.96 -25.94 0.76
CA PHE A 119 -9.43 -25.97 0.75
C PHE A 119 -10.04 -26.17 2.15
N LEU A 120 -9.41 -26.97 3.02
CA LEU A 120 -9.77 -27.07 4.44
C LEU A 120 -9.32 -25.82 5.19
N THR A 121 -8.18 -25.21 4.85
CA THR A 121 -7.86 -23.87 5.35
C THR A 121 -8.85 -22.86 4.81
N LEU A 122 -9.33 -22.98 3.58
CA LEU A 122 -10.40 -22.15 3.05
C LEU A 122 -11.72 -22.41 3.80
N CYS A 123 -12.03 -23.65 4.15
CA CYS A 123 -13.18 -23.99 4.98
C CYS A 123 -13.00 -23.55 6.45
N LEU A 124 -11.77 -23.42 6.97
CA LEU A 124 -11.48 -22.89 8.33
C LEU A 124 -11.40 -21.39 8.39
N ALA A 125 -10.88 -20.79 7.31
CA ALA A 125 -10.64 -19.38 7.17
C ALA A 125 -11.88 -18.66 6.62
N HIS A 126 -12.70 -19.36 5.81
CA HIS A 126 -13.87 -18.80 5.14
C HIS A 126 -15.13 -19.64 5.30
N GLY A 127 -15.00 -20.94 5.60
CA GLY A 127 -16.15 -21.79 5.81
C GLY A 127 -16.76 -21.59 7.18
N ALA A 128 -17.98 -21.05 7.21
CA ALA A 128 -18.80 -21.14 8.41
C ALA A 128 -19.36 -22.56 8.46
N VAL A 129 -19.20 -23.26 9.60
CA VAL A 129 -19.94 -24.51 9.84
C VAL A 129 -21.41 -24.20 9.64
N ALA A 130 -21.97 -24.70 8.54
CA ALA A 130 -23.40 -24.66 8.33
C ALA A 130 -23.99 -25.63 9.35
N GLU A 131 -24.57 -25.08 10.42
CA GLU A 131 -25.27 -25.89 11.40
C GLU A 131 -26.28 -26.77 10.66
N PRO A 132 -26.35 -28.05 11.05
CA PRO A 132 -27.08 -29.08 10.31
C PRO A 132 -28.51 -28.58 10.15
N VAL A 133 -28.94 -28.43 8.91
CA VAL A 133 -30.33 -28.03 8.67
C VAL A 133 -31.20 -29.22 9.08
N SER A 134 -31.75 -29.13 10.28
CA SER A 134 -33.08 -29.67 10.55
C SER A 134 -33.86 -28.67 11.41
N GLY A 135 -34.32 -27.53 10.91
CA GLY A 135 -34.21 -26.99 9.55
C GLY A 135 -34.70 -25.54 9.46
N GLY A 136 -34.38 -24.86 8.35
CA GLY A 136 -34.80 -23.49 8.02
C GLY A 136 -33.63 -22.58 7.62
N MET A 137 -33.77 -21.84 6.52
CA MET A 137 -32.85 -20.75 6.14
C MET A 137 -32.54 -19.88 7.35
N GLY A 138 -31.25 -19.66 7.67
CA GLY A 138 -30.86 -18.60 8.61
C GLY A 138 -31.42 -17.27 8.12
N LEU A 139 -32.03 -16.51 9.02
CA LEU A 139 -32.76 -15.30 8.65
C LEU A 139 -31.76 -14.15 8.56
N ASN A 140 -31.51 -13.67 7.35
CA ASN A 140 -30.64 -12.51 7.11
C ASN A 140 -31.43 -11.22 7.28
N VAL A 141 -31.11 -10.46 8.32
CA VAL A 141 -31.74 -9.18 8.61
C VAL A 141 -30.81 -8.06 8.18
N LEU A 142 -31.30 -7.17 7.31
CA LEU A 142 -30.57 -5.98 6.89
C LEU A 142 -30.82 -4.87 7.89
N HIS A 143 -29.77 -4.29 8.44
CA HIS A 143 -29.85 -3.13 9.31
C HIS A 143 -29.28 -1.90 8.59
N ILE A 144 -30.15 -0.92 8.35
CA ILE A 144 -29.84 0.42 7.85
C ILE A 144 -30.20 1.46 8.91
N THR A 145 -29.50 2.58 8.92
CA THR A 145 -29.64 3.59 9.97
C THR A 145 -29.19 4.96 9.50
N ASP A 146 -29.75 6.02 10.10
CA ASP A 146 -29.31 7.41 9.92
C ASP A 146 -29.24 7.80 8.44
N CYS A 147 -30.36 7.60 7.74
CA CYS A 147 -30.49 7.87 6.30
C CYS A 147 -30.59 9.37 6.01
N HIS A 148 -31.12 10.15 6.95
CA HIS A 148 -31.34 11.59 6.87
C HIS A 148 -31.83 12.05 5.49
N LEU A 149 -32.89 11.42 4.98
CA LEU A 149 -33.43 11.81 3.69
C LEU A 149 -33.95 13.25 3.74
N VAL A 150 -33.55 14.03 2.73
CA VAL A 150 -33.97 15.42 2.53
C VAL A 150 -34.97 15.52 1.38
N ALA A 151 -35.44 16.71 1.00
CA ALA A 151 -36.30 16.86 -0.16
C ALA A 151 -35.58 16.42 -1.46
N PRO A 152 -36.30 16.03 -2.54
CA PRO A 152 -35.67 15.75 -3.83
C PRO A 152 -34.80 16.92 -4.31
N ASP A 153 -33.74 16.62 -5.05
CA ASP A 153 -32.78 17.60 -5.60
C ASP A 153 -32.05 18.46 -4.55
N THR A 154 -32.03 18.01 -3.29
CA THR A 154 -31.25 18.65 -2.21
C THR A 154 -30.20 17.71 -1.66
N THR A 155 -29.09 18.27 -1.18
CA THR A 155 -28.00 17.51 -0.55
C THR A 155 -27.89 17.88 0.91
N LEU A 156 -27.62 16.91 1.77
CA LEU A 156 -27.29 17.13 3.18
C LEU A 156 -25.79 16.95 3.37
N LEU A 157 -25.11 17.95 3.95
CA LEU A 157 -23.65 17.91 4.16
C LEU A 157 -22.86 17.64 2.87
N GLY A 158 -23.40 18.03 1.72
CA GLY A 158 -22.81 17.78 0.41
C GLY A 158 -22.90 16.32 -0.07
N VAL A 159 -23.79 15.52 0.52
CA VAL A 159 -24.16 14.17 0.11
C VAL A 159 -25.59 14.16 -0.42
N ASP A 160 -25.80 13.54 -1.58
CA ASP A 160 -27.13 13.16 -2.04
C ASP A 160 -27.58 11.92 -1.25
N THR A 161 -28.38 12.13 -0.20
CA THR A 161 -28.81 11.07 0.71
C THR A 161 -29.78 10.09 0.05
N GLN A 162 -30.51 10.52 -0.99
CA GLN A 162 -31.35 9.62 -1.77
C GLN A 162 -30.50 8.69 -2.64
N ALA A 163 -29.50 9.23 -3.34
CA ALA A 163 -28.59 8.42 -4.15
C ALA A 163 -27.75 7.46 -3.28
N SER A 164 -27.33 7.90 -2.09
CA SER A 164 -26.61 7.05 -1.14
C SER A 164 -27.47 5.90 -0.64
N LEU A 165 -28.72 6.17 -0.24
CA LEU A 165 -29.65 5.13 0.18
C LEU A 165 -29.92 4.12 -0.95
N GLU A 166 -30.12 4.59 -2.19
CA GLU A 166 -30.31 3.71 -3.35
C GLU A 166 -29.07 2.86 -3.64
N ALA A 167 -27.86 3.42 -3.52
CA ALA A 167 -26.61 2.70 -3.71
C ALA A 167 -26.40 1.61 -2.64
N VAL A 168 -26.68 1.94 -1.37
CA VAL A 168 -26.65 0.97 -0.25
C VAL A 168 -27.67 -0.14 -0.46
N LEU A 169 -28.92 0.19 -0.78
CA LEU A 169 -29.97 -0.81 -1.00
C LEU A 169 -29.69 -1.67 -2.23
N ALA A 170 -29.17 -1.08 -3.31
CA ALA A 170 -28.77 -1.81 -4.51
C ALA A 170 -27.65 -2.80 -4.20
N GLN A 171 -26.59 -2.36 -3.51
CA GLN A 171 -25.49 -3.24 -3.12
C GLN A 171 -25.96 -4.35 -2.16
N ALA A 172 -26.69 -3.99 -1.11
CA ALA A 172 -27.17 -4.94 -0.10
C ALA A 172 -28.12 -5.98 -0.71
N CYS A 173 -29.12 -5.54 -1.48
CA CYS A 173 -30.10 -6.47 -2.06
C CYS A 173 -29.53 -7.26 -3.25
N ALA A 174 -28.47 -6.79 -3.91
CA ALA A 174 -27.73 -7.58 -4.89
C ALA A 174 -26.90 -8.70 -4.25
N GLN A 175 -26.44 -8.52 -3.00
CA GLN A 175 -25.74 -9.57 -2.25
C GLN A 175 -26.70 -10.69 -1.85
N GLN A 176 -27.83 -10.35 -1.23
CA GLN A 176 -28.84 -11.31 -0.80
C GLN A 176 -30.18 -10.63 -0.52
N THR A 177 -31.27 -11.41 -0.55
CA THR A 177 -32.61 -10.90 -0.20
C THR A 177 -32.78 -10.88 1.33
N PRO A 178 -33.11 -9.74 1.95
CA PRO A 178 -33.33 -9.70 3.40
C PRO A 178 -34.60 -10.45 3.79
N ALA A 179 -34.54 -11.20 4.89
CA ALA A 179 -35.70 -11.77 5.56
C ALA A 179 -36.49 -10.71 6.34
N ALA A 180 -35.83 -9.65 6.79
CA ALA A 180 -36.42 -8.43 7.32
C ALA A 180 -35.44 -7.25 7.20
N VAL A 181 -35.94 -6.03 7.28
CA VAL A 181 -35.13 -4.81 7.35
C VAL A 181 -35.40 -4.09 8.67
N ILE A 182 -34.34 -3.73 9.40
CA ILE A 182 -34.38 -2.82 10.54
C ILE A 182 -33.89 -1.45 10.04
N ALA A 183 -34.69 -0.41 10.26
CA ALA A 183 -34.36 0.97 9.95
C ALA A 183 -34.36 1.79 11.26
N SER A 184 -33.17 1.95 11.89
CA SER A 184 -33.04 2.44 13.27
C SER A 184 -32.84 3.96 13.40
N GLY A 185 -33.87 4.73 13.04
CA GLY A 185 -33.93 6.17 13.30
C GLY A 185 -33.17 7.06 12.33
N ASP A 186 -33.42 8.36 12.47
CA ASP A 186 -32.99 9.45 11.61
C ASP A 186 -33.25 9.14 10.12
N LEU A 187 -34.47 8.67 9.83
CA LEU A 187 -34.86 8.27 8.48
C LEU A 187 -35.06 9.49 7.58
N ALA A 188 -35.70 10.53 8.11
CA ALA A 188 -35.83 11.84 7.47
C ALA A 188 -35.03 12.89 8.24
N HIS A 189 -34.47 13.89 7.56
CA HIS A 189 -33.80 15.00 8.23
C HIS A 189 -34.79 16.04 8.79
N ASP A 190 -35.89 16.29 8.05
CA ASP A 190 -36.90 17.32 8.35
C ASP A 190 -38.29 16.75 8.69
N ALA A 191 -38.37 15.55 9.29
CA ALA A 191 -39.60 14.88 9.77
C ALA A 191 -40.87 14.98 8.87
N ARG A 192 -40.69 14.98 7.55
CA ARG A 192 -41.78 15.21 6.59
C ARG A 192 -42.45 13.92 6.14
N ARG A 193 -43.79 13.90 6.16
CA ARG A 193 -44.60 12.75 5.71
C ARG A 193 -44.26 12.26 4.30
N ASP A 194 -44.02 13.15 3.34
CA ASP A 194 -43.69 12.77 1.96
C ASP A 194 -42.29 12.18 1.83
N VAL A 195 -41.35 12.56 2.71
CA VAL A 195 -40.01 11.96 2.78
C VAL A 195 -40.09 10.53 3.32
N TYR A 196 -40.88 10.30 4.37
CA TYR A 196 -41.14 8.96 4.90
C TYR A 196 -41.82 8.03 3.89
N GLN A 197 -42.82 8.52 3.17
CA GLN A 197 -43.46 7.76 2.09
C GLN A 197 -42.45 7.42 0.98
N ARG A 198 -41.55 8.36 0.63
CA ARG A 198 -40.48 8.13 -0.34
C ARG A 198 -39.44 7.13 0.16
N PHE A 199 -39.08 7.16 1.44
CA PHE A 199 -38.21 6.16 2.06
C PHE A 199 -38.78 4.75 1.86
N VAL A 200 -40.04 4.54 2.26
CA VAL A 200 -40.73 3.25 2.10
C VAL A 200 -40.82 2.87 0.63
N HIS A 201 -41.20 3.80 -0.25
CA HIS A 201 -41.26 3.54 -1.69
C HIS A 201 -39.92 3.11 -2.27
N THR A 202 -38.83 3.78 -1.88
CA THR A 202 -37.46 3.46 -2.31
C THR A 202 -37.09 2.06 -1.86
N LEU A 203 -37.28 1.74 -0.57
CA LEU A 203 -36.99 0.42 -0.02
C LEU A 203 -37.78 -0.69 -0.74
N ARG A 204 -39.07 -0.46 -1.00
CA ARG A 204 -39.96 -1.41 -1.68
C ARG A 204 -39.58 -1.67 -3.14
N ARG A 205 -38.80 -0.79 -3.79
CA ARG A 205 -38.23 -1.06 -5.13
C ARG A 205 -37.15 -2.15 -5.10
N PHE A 206 -36.47 -2.33 -3.97
CA PHE A 206 -35.37 -3.27 -3.81
C PHE A 206 -35.78 -4.55 -3.07
N THR A 207 -36.68 -4.47 -2.09
CA THR A 207 -37.10 -5.64 -1.31
C THR A 207 -38.56 -5.59 -0.83
N ALA A 208 -39.18 -6.76 -0.81
CA ALA A 208 -40.52 -6.98 -0.24
C ALA A 208 -40.50 -7.40 1.24
N ALA A 209 -39.33 -7.47 1.87
CA ALA A 209 -39.16 -7.95 3.23
C ALA A 209 -39.99 -7.14 4.27
N PRO A 210 -40.45 -7.76 5.36
CA PRO A 210 -40.96 -7.05 6.53
C PRO A 210 -39.96 -5.97 7.00
N LEU A 211 -40.48 -4.81 7.38
CA LEU A 211 -39.70 -3.64 7.79
C LEU A 211 -40.06 -3.31 9.24
N LEU A 212 -39.05 -3.03 10.07
CA LEU A 212 -39.19 -2.45 11.39
C LEU A 212 -38.51 -1.08 11.38
N CYS A 213 -39.31 -0.02 11.51
CA CYS A 213 -38.83 1.35 11.66
C CYS A 213 -38.84 1.76 13.13
N LEU A 214 -37.83 2.54 13.50
CA LEU A 214 -37.70 3.18 14.80
C LEU A 214 -37.48 4.68 14.59
N PRO A 215 -38.04 5.57 15.43
CA PRO A 215 -37.75 6.98 15.37
C PRO A 215 -36.33 7.28 15.88
N GLY A 216 -35.65 8.23 15.23
CA GLY A 216 -34.45 8.88 15.75
C GLY A 216 -34.70 10.31 16.22
N ASN A 217 -33.64 11.08 16.43
CA ASN A 217 -33.70 12.48 16.88
C ASN A 217 -34.35 13.44 15.87
N HIS A 218 -34.17 13.17 14.59
CA HIS A 218 -34.74 13.95 13.48
C HIS A 218 -36.13 13.48 13.06
N ASP A 219 -36.60 12.37 13.63
CA ASP A 219 -37.90 11.82 13.31
C ASP A 219 -38.99 12.29 14.27
N VAL A 220 -40.23 12.33 13.79
CA VAL A 220 -41.41 12.64 14.62
C VAL A 220 -42.37 11.46 14.57
N LEU A 221 -42.67 10.86 15.73
CA LEU A 221 -43.42 9.61 15.80
C LEU A 221 -44.82 9.73 15.17
N SER A 222 -45.52 10.85 15.42
CA SER A 222 -46.86 11.08 14.87
C SER A 222 -46.87 11.19 13.34
N GLU A 223 -45.83 11.76 12.74
CA GLU A 223 -45.67 11.87 11.28
C GLU A 223 -45.26 10.53 10.65
N MET A 224 -44.41 9.75 11.33
CA MET A 224 -44.10 8.38 10.91
C MET A 224 -45.35 7.48 10.94
N GLN A 225 -46.19 7.59 11.97
CA GLN A 225 -47.47 6.90 12.06
C GLN A 225 -48.43 7.35 10.96
N ALA A 226 -48.51 8.66 10.70
CA ALA A 226 -49.31 9.18 9.60
C ALA A 226 -48.78 8.71 8.23
N ALA A 227 -47.48 8.50 8.07
CA ALA A 227 -46.89 7.92 6.86
C ALA A 227 -47.02 6.39 6.77
N ASP A 228 -47.72 5.75 7.73
CA ASP A 228 -47.92 4.30 7.82
C ASP A 228 -46.60 3.50 7.90
N LEU A 229 -45.58 4.05 8.58
CA LEU A 229 -44.32 3.32 8.79
C LEU A 229 -44.54 2.11 9.70
N PRO A 230 -44.03 0.91 9.35
CA PRO A 230 -44.24 -0.27 10.17
C PRO A 230 -43.28 -0.27 11.36
N MET A 231 -43.82 -0.16 12.58
CA MET A 231 -43.04 -0.07 13.83
C MET A 231 -43.38 -1.20 14.82
N ALA A 232 -44.20 -2.17 14.39
CA ALA A 232 -44.57 -3.31 15.21
C ALA A 232 -43.42 -4.35 15.26
N PRO A 233 -43.23 -5.08 16.38
CA PRO A 233 -42.25 -6.15 16.47
C PRO A 233 -42.40 -7.17 15.34
N LEU A 234 -41.27 -7.70 14.87
CA LEU A 234 -41.24 -8.70 13.79
C LEU A 234 -40.97 -10.08 14.36
N ALA A 235 -41.88 -11.01 14.11
CA ALA A 235 -41.68 -12.44 14.40
C ALA A 235 -41.15 -13.14 13.14
N LEU A 236 -39.96 -13.72 13.22
CA LEU A 236 -39.26 -14.39 12.13
C LEU A 236 -38.78 -15.77 12.61
N ALA A 237 -39.52 -16.83 12.25
CA ALA A 237 -39.25 -18.20 12.71
C ALA A 237 -39.04 -18.26 14.25
N ASP A 238 -37.84 -18.64 14.71
CA ASP A 238 -37.49 -18.76 16.13
C ASP A 238 -36.98 -17.45 16.75
N TRP A 239 -37.03 -16.34 16.00
CA TRP A 239 -36.59 -15.01 16.43
C TRP A 239 -37.74 -14.01 16.52
N ASP A 240 -37.73 -13.18 17.56
CA ASP A 240 -38.49 -11.94 17.61
C ASP A 240 -37.53 -10.74 17.61
N ILE A 241 -37.78 -9.80 16.70
CA ILE A 241 -37.10 -8.49 16.67
C ILE A 241 -38.00 -7.50 17.37
N VAL A 242 -37.56 -7.03 18.54
CA VAL A 242 -38.28 -6.09 19.38
C VAL A 242 -37.58 -4.75 19.34
N SER A 243 -38.35 -3.68 19.29
CA SER A 243 -37.85 -2.31 19.35
C SER A 243 -37.91 -1.77 20.77
N LEU A 244 -36.82 -1.13 21.21
CA LEU A 244 -36.83 -0.19 22.32
C LEU A 244 -36.96 1.21 21.74
N ASP A 245 -38.04 1.91 22.09
CA ASP A 245 -38.17 3.33 21.78
C ASP A 245 -37.25 4.13 22.69
N SER A 246 -36.22 4.73 22.08
CA SER A 246 -35.26 5.62 22.75
C SER A 246 -35.46 7.08 22.36
N HIS A 247 -36.56 7.43 21.70
CA HIS A 247 -36.87 8.76 21.23
C HIS A 247 -37.65 9.56 22.29
N GLU A 248 -37.42 10.87 22.37
CA GLU A 248 -38.15 11.78 23.26
C GLU A 248 -38.64 13.00 22.46
N ASP A 249 -39.96 13.10 22.20
CA ASP A 249 -40.55 14.23 21.46
C ASP A 249 -40.34 15.59 22.18
N ASP A 250 -40.23 15.64 23.53
CA ASP A 250 -40.36 16.90 24.29
C ASP A 250 -39.59 17.00 25.65
N ALA A 251 -38.68 16.08 26.03
CA ALA A 251 -37.99 16.16 27.34
C ALA A 251 -36.62 15.44 27.44
N PRO A 252 -35.48 16.09 27.14
CA PRO A 252 -34.18 15.43 26.85
C PRO A 252 -33.40 14.83 28.04
N GLN A 253 -34.05 14.50 29.16
CA GLN A 253 -33.32 14.08 30.36
C GLN A 253 -33.23 12.56 30.54
N ALA A 254 -34.16 11.79 29.96
CA ALA A 254 -34.24 10.34 30.15
C ALA A 254 -34.53 9.62 28.83
N LEU A 255 -33.50 9.43 28.00
CA LEU A 255 -33.53 8.76 26.67
C LEU A 255 -34.32 7.44 26.56
N VAL A 256 -34.75 6.83 27.66
CA VAL A 256 -35.73 5.73 27.69
C VAL A 256 -36.71 5.99 28.84
N ARG A 257 -38.02 6.12 28.55
CA ARG A 257 -39.04 6.33 29.59
C ARG A 257 -39.39 4.99 30.26
N GLU A 258 -39.91 5.05 31.48
CA GLU A 258 -40.35 3.84 32.21
C GLU A 258 -41.46 3.10 31.46
N ALA A 259 -42.35 3.84 30.79
CA ALA A 259 -43.39 3.27 29.93
C ALA A 259 -42.79 2.45 28.77
N ASP A 260 -41.76 2.96 28.10
CA ASP A 260 -41.08 2.28 26.99
C ASP A 260 -40.35 1.03 27.49
N ARG A 261 -39.69 1.11 28.66
CA ARG A 261 -39.06 -0.05 29.33
C ARG A 261 -40.08 -1.13 29.67
N LEU A 262 -41.23 -0.76 30.26
CA LEU A 262 -42.29 -1.70 30.63
C LEU A 262 -42.95 -2.32 29.40
N GLN A 263 -43.19 -1.53 28.36
CA GLN A 263 -43.75 -1.98 27.09
C GLN A 263 -42.80 -2.95 26.38
N THR A 264 -41.52 -2.58 26.25
CA THR A 264 -40.48 -3.45 25.66
C THR A 264 -40.35 -4.74 26.47
N GLY A 265 -40.32 -4.64 27.81
CA GLY A 265 -40.28 -5.80 28.69
C GLY A 265 -41.50 -6.72 28.54
N ALA A 266 -42.69 -6.16 28.31
CA ALA A 266 -43.89 -6.93 27.98
C ALA A 266 -43.76 -7.63 26.62
N GLN A 267 -43.30 -6.92 25.59
CA GLN A 267 -43.06 -7.49 24.25
C GLN A 267 -42.04 -8.64 24.30
N ILE A 268 -40.98 -8.52 25.09
CA ILE A 268 -39.97 -9.58 25.27
C ILE A 268 -40.56 -10.80 26.00
N ARG A 269 -41.43 -10.59 27.00
CA ARG A 269 -42.12 -11.70 27.67
C ARG A 269 -43.12 -12.40 26.76
N ASP A 270 -43.83 -11.63 25.95
CA ASP A 270 -44.87 -12.11 25.02
C ASP A 270 -44.31 -12.59 23.67
N ALA A 271 -43.01 -12.38 23.43
CA ALA A 271 -42.28 -12.88 22.28
C ALA A 271 -42.50 -14.39 22.12
N ARG A 272 -42.68 -14.85 20.90
CA ARG A 272 -43.02 -16.24 20.56
C ARG A 272 -41.79 -17.10 20.28
N GLY A 273 -40.76 -16.54 19.66
CA GLY A 273 -39.54 -17.23 19.24
C GLY A 273 -38.55 -17.45 20.37
N ASP A 274 -37.74 -18.49 20.34
CA ASP A 274 -36.82 -18.82 21.44
C ASP A 274 -35.69 -17.79 21.63
N HIS A 275 -35.50 -16.86 20.67
CA HIS A 275 -34.47 -15.83 20.70
C HIS A 275 -35.03 -14.43 20.42
N VAL A 276 -34.44 -13.42 21.05
CA VAL A 276 -34.85 -12.02 20.93
C VAL A 276 -33.65 -11.17 20.50
N LEU A 277 -33.86 -10.38 19.44
CA LEU A 277 -32.97 -9.30 19.03
C LEU A 277 -33.62 -7.96 19.40
N LEU A 278 -32.92 -7.14 20.18
CA LEU A 278 -33.40 -5.82 20.55
C LEU A 278 -32.82 -4.75 19.62
N ALA A 279 -33.66 -3.92 19.01
CA ALA A 279 -33.24 -2.79 18.19
C ALA A 279 -33.57 -1.45 18.89
N THR A 280 -32.65 -0.50 18.86
CA THR A 280 -32.82 0.86 19.40
C THR A 280 -32.18 1.88 18.47
N HIS A 281 -32.54 3.16 18.54
CA HIS A 281 -31.81 4.20 17.80
C HIS A 281 -30.54 4.61 18.56
N HIS A 282 -30.69 5.00 19.83
CA HIS A 282 -29.57 5.55 20.61
C HIS A 282 -28.55 4.50 21.08
N PRO A 283 -27.25 4.86 21.17
CA PRO A 283 -26.21 3.94 21.62
C PRO A 283 -26.41 3.49 23.07
N VAL A 284 -26.13 2.22 23.33
CA VAL A 284 -26.11 1.60 24.68
C VAL A 284 -24.69 1.49 25.26
N VAL A 285 -23.67 1.87 24.49
CA VAL A 285 -22.26 1.91 24.87
C VAL A 285 -21.65 3.24 24.45
N ALA A 286 -20.46 3.56 24.99
CA ALA A 286 -19.69 4.70 24.50
C ALA A 286 -19.16 4.40 23.09
N ILE A 287 -19.29 5.35 22.19
CA ILE A 287 -18.84 5.24 20.80
C ILE A 287 -17.57 6.07 20.53
N ASN A 288 -16.92 6.53 21.60
CA ASN A 288 -15.69 7.31 21.58
C ASN A 288 -15.82 8.62 20.79
N SER A 289 -16.94 9.32 20.95
CA SER A 289 -17.19 10.63 20.32
C SER A 289 -17.90 11.54 21.32
N PRO A 290 -17.17 12.37 22.11
CA PRO A 290 -17.71 13.07 23.28
C PRO A 290 -18.94 13.96 23.04
N TRP A 291 -19.14 14.48 21.83
CA TRP A 291 -20.34 15.27 21.52
C TRP A 291 -21.58 14.40 21.29
N LEU A 292 -21.39 13.20 20.75
CA LEU A 292 -22.44 12.23 20.38
C LEU A 292 -22.72 11.24 21.53
N ASP A 293 -21.71 10.94 22.35
CA ASP A 293 -21.83 10.15 23.59
C ASP A 293 -22.77 10.79 24.64
N LYS A 294 -23.17 12.05 24.45
CA LYS A 294 -24.17 12.72 25.28
C LYS A 294 -25.58 12.17 25.06
N ASP A 295 -25.84 11.65 23.87
CA ASP A 295 -27.13 11.12 23.43
C ASP A 295 -27.23 9.59 23.63
N ARG A 296 -26.29 9.00 24.38
CA ARG A 296 -26.32 7.57 24.73
C ARG A 296 -27.28 7.28 25.89
N ILE A 297 -27.89 6.10 25.89
CA ILE A 297 -28.76 5.64 26.97
C ILE A 297 -27.98 5.57 28.29
N LYS A 298 -28.27 6.48 29.22
CA LYS A 298 -27.47 6.69 30.46
C LYS A 298 -27.43 5.48 31.40
N ASN A 299 -28.52 4.71 31.48
CA ASN A 299 -28.66 3.55 32.39
C ASN A 299 -28.65 2.22 31.62
N ALA A 300 -27.86 2.12 30.54
CA ALA A 300 -27.88 0.97 29.64
C ALA A 300 -27.60 -0.38 30.33
N VAL A 301 -26.67 -0.44 31.29
CA VAL A 301 -26.36 -1.68 32.02
C VAL A 301 -27.58 -2.19 32.79
N GLU A 302 -28.23 -1.33 33.58
CA GLU A 302 -29.42 -1.70 34.37
C GLU A 302 -30.59 -2.09 33.45
N LEU A 303 -30.80 -1.31 32.39
CA LEU A 303 -31.85 -1.53 31.42
C LEU A 303 -31.69 -2.89 30.72
N VAL A 304 -30.52 -3.16 30.13
CA VAL A 304 -30.25 -4.41 29.40
C VAL A 304 -30.27 -5.60 30.36
N SER A 305 -29.72 -5.47 31.57
CA SER A 305 -29.79 -6.53 32.59
C SER A 305 -31.24 -6.87 32.94
N SER A 306 -32.06 -5.85 33.19
CA SER A 306 -33.46 -6.04 33.53
C SER A 306 -34.28 -6.66 32.38
N LEU A 307 -34.00 -6.27 31.13
CA LEU A 307 -34.66 -6.87 29.96
C LEU A 307 -34.19 -8.32 29.73
N ALA A 308 -32.91 -8.62 29.92
CA ALA A 308 -32.37 -9.98 29.86
C ALA A 308 -33.01 -10.89 30.92
N GLU A 309 -33.10 -10.42 32.17
CA GLU A 309 -33.79 -11.12 33.27
C GLU A 309 -35.27 -11.38 32.94
N GLN A 310 -35.99 -10.37 32.46
CA GLN A 310 -37.39 -10.49 32.03
C GLN A 310 -37.57 -11.45 30.84
N SER A 311 -36.52 -11.65 30.04
CA SER A 311 -36.50 -12.58 28.91
C SER A 311 -36.16 -14.03 29.31
N THR A 312 -35.81 -14.28 30.57
CA THR A 312 -35.28 -15.58 31.00
C THR A 312 -36.36 -16.65 31.02
N ARG A 313 -36.11 -17.76 30.31
CA ARG A 313 -36.99 -18.94 30.27
C ARG A 313 -36.14 -20.19 30.47
N ALA A 314 -36.58 -21.09 31.34
CA ALA A 314 -35.84 -22.31 31.70
C ALA A 314 -34.39 -22.07 32.18
N GLY A 315 -34.10 -20.90 32.77
CA GLY A 315 -32.78 -20.55 33.31
C GLY A 315 -31.83 -19.87 32.31
N GLU A 316 -32.24 -19.64 31.07
CA GLU A 316 -31.45 -18.95 30.04
C GLU A 316 -32.14 -17.68 29.53
N SER A 317 -31.37 -16.61 29.33
CA SER A 317 -31.84 -15.37 28.73
C SER A 317 -32.13 -15.58 27.23
N ARG A 318 -33.32 -15.18 26.79
CA ARG A 318 -33.71 -15.18 25.36
C ARG A 318 -33.17 -13.98 24.61
N LEU A 319 -32.85 -12.87 25.30
CA LEU A 319 -32.18 -11.71 24.70
C LEU A 319 -30.76 -12.09 24.25
N ARG A 320 -30.51 -12.08 22.94
CA ARG A 320 -29.24 -12.52 22.34
C ARG A 320 -28.31 -11.38 21.92
N ALA A 321 -28.85 -10.22 21.50
CA ALA A 321 -28.05 -9.03 21.22
C ALA A 321 -28.89 -7.75 21.20
N VAL A 322 -28.20 -6.61 21.22
CA VAL A 322 -28.78 -5.28 20.94
C VAL A 322 -28.13 -4.67 19.70
N VAL A 323 -28.93 -4.14 18.77
CA VAL A 323 -28.45 -3.40 17.60
C VAL A 323 -28.88 -1.94 17.67
N PHE A 324 -28.02 -1.02 17.28
CA PHE A 324 -28.29 0.41 17.39
C PHE A 324 -27.75 1.27 16.25
N GLY A 325 -28.40 2.43 16.06
CA GLY A 325 -28.06 3.48 15.11
C GLY A 325 -27.29 4.64 15.77
N HIS A 326 -27.41 5.86 15.24
CA HIS A 326 -26.85 7.12 15.76
C HIS A 326 -25.31 7.16 15.90
N ALA A 327 -24.63 6.02 15.76
CA ALA A 327 -23.20 5.91 15.97
C ALA A 327 -22.39 6.46 14.78
N HIS A 328 -22.97 6.44 13.56
CA HIS A 328 -22.31 6.81 12.30
C HIS A 328 -20.92 6.16 12.12
N GLN A 329 -20.70 5.03 12.80
CA GLN A 329 -19.47 4.26 12.86
C GLN A 329 -19.83 2.82 13.24
N CYS A 330 -18.97 1.87 12.88
CA CYS A 330 -19.12 0.49 13.32
C CYS A 330 -18.68 0.38 14.80
N VAL A 331 -19.58 -0.13 15.64
CA VAL A 331 -19.30 -0.41 17.05
C VAL A 331 -19.63 -1.87 17.35
N ALA A 332 -18.78 -2.55 18.10
CA ALA A 332 -19.03 -3.89 18.60
C ALA A 332 -18.50 -3.97 20.04
N ASP A 333 -19.39 -4.27 20.98
CA ASP A 333 -19.06 -4.34 22.41
C ASP A 333 -20.07 -5.24 23.13
N SER A 334 -20.15 -5.18 24.45
CA SER A 334 -21.16 -5.87 25.25
C SER A 334 -21.65 -5.03 26.42
N VAL A 335 -22.93 -5.18 26.77
CA VAL A 335 -23.56 -4.55 27.94
C VAL A 335 -24.22 -5.66 28.75
N ALA A 336 -23.85 -5.78 30.03
CA ALA A 336 -24.36 -6.85 30.90
C ALA A 336 -24.20 -8.27 30.30
N ALA A 337 -23.06 -8.53 29.65
CA ALA A 337 -22.74 -9.76 28.91
C ALA A 337 -23.64 -10.05 27.68
N VAL A 338 -24.51 -9.11 27.28
CA VAL A 338 -25.25 -9.15 26.02
C VAL A 338 -24.43 -8.43 24.94
N PRO A 339 -24.11 -9.08 23.81
CA PRO A 339 -23.45 -8.43 22.68
C PRO A 339 -24.25 -7.24 22.16
N VAL A 340 -23.55 -6.15 21.80
CA VAL A 340 -24.16 -4.96 21.22
C VAL A 340 -23.43 -4.53 19.95
N PHE A 341 -24.19 -4.10 18.94
CA PHE A 341 -23.66 -3.75 17.63
C PHE A 341 -24.21 -2.41 17.14
N GLY A 342 -23.31 -1.43 16.97
CA GLY A 342 -23.61 -0.16 16.33
C GLY A 342 -23.37 -0.25 14.82
N THR A 343 -24.34 0.21 14.04
CA THR A 343 -24.29 0.17 12.57
C THR A 343 -23.81 1.51 12.01
N PRO A 344 -22.88 1.54 11.03
CA PRO A 344 -22.50 2.79 10.38
C PRO A 344 -23.69 3.41 9.64
N SER A 345 -23.66 4.73 9.46
CA SER A 345 -24.76 5.42 8.76
C SER A 345 -24.85 5.00 7.30
N THR A 346 -26.07 4.92 6.80
CA THR A 346 -26.39 4.61 5.41
C THR A 346 -26.06 5.76 4.44
N CYS A 347 -25.78 6.97 4.93
CA CYS A 347 -25.51 8.12 4.07
C CYS A 347 -24.16 8.82 4.31
N PHE A 348 -23.76 9.09 5.55
CA PHE A 348 -22.49 9.77 5.82
C PHE A 348 -21.97 9.44 7.21
N GLN A 349 -20.64 9.34 7.37
CA GLN A 349 -20.04 9.01 8.66
C GLN A 349 -19.61 10.27 9.41
N PHE A 350 -19.51 10.19 10.74
CA PHE A 350 -18.90 11.24 11.57
C PHE A 350 -17.46 10.90 11.94
N ALA A 351 -16.61 11.90 12.06
CA ALA A 351 -15.19 11.68 12.35
C ALA A 351 -15.01 10.99 13.73
N PRO A 352 -14.38 9.80 13.78
CA PRO A 352 -14.14 9.09 15.04
C PRO A 352 -13.32 9.95 16.02
N GLY A 353 -13.62 9.88 17.32
CA GLY A 353 -12.85 10.61 18.33
C GLY A 353 -13.09 12.11 18.36
N SER A 354 -13.90 12.66 17.45
CA SER A 354 -14.12 14.11 17.37
C SER A 354 -14.82 14.63 18.63
N THR A 355 -14.39 15.79 19.13
CA THR A 355 -15.00 16.46 20.30
C THR A 355 -16.14 17.40 19.90
N THR A 356 -16.27 17.72 18.60
CA THR A 356 -17.31 18.52 17.98
C THR A 356 -17.93 17.79 16.79
N PHE A 357 -19.08 18.23 16.31
CA PHE A 357 -19.66 17.74 15.06
C PHE A 357 -18.67 17.90 13.91
N THR A 358 -18.26 16.77 13.31
CA THR A 358 -17.30 16.71 12.21
C THR A 358 -17.67 15.51 11.33
N VAL A 359 -17.69 15.70 10.00
CA VAL A 359 -18.01 14.65 9.02
C VAL A 359 -16.73 13.93 8.58
N ASP A 360 -16.79 12.61 8.49
CA ASP A 360 -15.70 11.76 8.01
C ASP A 360 -15.81 11.53 6.49
N THR A 361 -14.69 11.19 5.82
CA THR A 361 -14.69 10.83 4.39
C THR A 361 -14.92 9.35 4.10
N SER A 362 -15.14 8.56 5.14
CA SER A 362 -15.49 7.16 5.04
C SER A 362 -16.77 6.98 4.25
N SER A 363 -16.77 5.93 3.44
CA SER A 363 -17.91 5.58 2.61
C SER A 363 -19.15 5.25 3.45
N PRO A 364 -20.37 5.50 2.95
CA PRO A 364 -21.61 5.07 3.59
C PRO A 364 -21.62 3.55 3.82
N GLY A 365 -22.40 3.06 4.78
CA GLY A 365 -22.42 1.65 5.11
C GLY A 365 -23.73 1.11 5.65
N TYR A 366 -23.76 -0.21 5.85
CA TYR A 366 -24.89 -0.96 6.39
C TYR A 366 -24.39 -2.23 7.08
N ARG A 367 -25.28 -2.91 7.82
CA ARG A 367 -24.95 -4.15 8.53
C ARG A 367 -25.88 -5.29 8.14
N TRP A 368 -25.30 -6.46 7.91
CA TRP A 368 -26.03 -7.72 7.87
C TRP A 368 -25.98 -8.41 9.23
N LEU A 369 -27.10 -8.99 9.63
CA LEU A 369 -27.26 -9.84 10.81
C LEU A 369 -27.79 -11.19 10.35
N SER A 370 -26.97 -12.21 10.45
CA SER A 370 -27.36 -13.59 10.16
C SER A 370 -27.84 -14.23 11.46
N LEU A 371 -29.15 -14.47 11.55
CA LEU A 371 -29.79 -15.02 12.74
C LEU A 371 -29.95 -16.54 12.59
N SER A 372 -29.23 -17.28 13.43
CA SER A 372 -29.24 -18.74 13.45
C SER A 372 -30.32 -19.28 14.37
N ASN A 373 -30.88 -20.44 14.04
CA ASN A 373 -31.95 -21.07 14.85
C ASN A 373 -31.49 -21.48 16.27
N ASP A 374 -30.19 -21.58 16.51
CA ASP A 374 -29.60 -21.88 17.83
C ASP A 374 -29.38 -20.63 18.71
N GLY A 375 -29.76 -19.45 18.21
CA GLY A 375 -29.65 -18.19 18.93
C GLY A 375 -28.31 -17.47 18.73
N ARG A 376 -27.43 -17.97 17.86
CA ARG A 376 -26.22 -17.24 17.45
C ARG A 376 -26.56 -16.15 16.45
N ILE A 377 -25.76 -15.08 16.51
CA ILE A 377 -25.83 -13.94 15.61
C ILE A 377 -24.44 -13.77 15.00
N GLU A 378 -24.35 -13.88 13.68
CA GLU A 378 -23.18 -13.43 12.93
C GLU A 378 -23.47 -12.07 12.32
N THR A 379 -22.47 -11.20 12.27
CA THR A 379 -22.68 -9.86 11.74
C THR A 379 -21.52 -9.37 10.90
N GLN A 380 -21.86 -8.68 9.82
CA GLN A 380 -20.90 -8.13 8.86
C GLN A 380 -21.31 -6.70 8.49
N VAL A 381 -20.32 -5.81 8.43
CA VAL A 381 -20.51 -4.42 8.01
C VAL A 381 -19.91 -4.24 6.63
N PHE A 382 -20.63 -3.52 5.77
CA PHE A 382 -20.21 -3.22 4.41
C PHE A 382 -20.20 -1.71 4.20
N THR A 383 -19.21 -1.23 3.46
CA THR A 383 -19.15 0.15 2.96
C THR A 383 -19.43 0.19 1.46
N VAL A 384 -19.91 1.32 0.95
CA VAL A 384 -20.31 1.51 -0.44
C VAL A 384 -19.43 2.56 -1.10
N VAL A 385 -18.66 2.16 -2.13
CA VAL A 385 -17.85 3.10 -2.91
C VAL A 385 -18.76 3.97 -3.77
N LEU A 386 -18.80 5.27 -3.47
CA LEU A 386 -19.57 6.24 -4.23
C LEU A 386 -18.97 6.39 -5.65
N SER A 387 -19.76 6.09 -6.68
CA SER A 387 -19.33 6.14 -8.08
C SER A 387 -19.25 7.58 -8.61
N GLY A 388 -18.17 7.93 -9.34
CA GLY A 388 -18.05 9.19 -10.09
C GLY A 388 -16.67 9.87 -10.01
N LEU A 389 -16.56 11.11 -10.51
CA LEU A 389 -15.32 11.92 -10.50
C LEU A 389 -15.30 13.01 -9.44
N GLU A 390 -16.38 13.17 -8.67
CA GLU A 390 -16.47 14.19 -7.62
C GLU A 390 -15.38 14.05 -6.54
N PRO A 391 -15.01 12.83 -6.08
CA PRO A 391 -13.91 12.66 -5.12
C PRO A 391 -12.56 13.20 -5.63
N VAL A 392 -12.29 13.05 -6.93
CA VAL A 392 -11.06 13.55 -7.56
C VAL A 392 -11.02 15.07 -7.52
N ARG A 393 -12.13 15.73 -7.87
CA ARG A 393 -12.24 17.20 -7.85
C ARG A 393 -12.15 17.79 -6.45
N ARG A 394 -12.63 17.08 -5.42
CA ARG A 394 -12.54 17.53 -4.02
C ARG A 394 -11.13 17.36 -3.45
N ARG A 395 -10.38 16.34 -3.86
CA ARG A 395 -9.03 16.03 -3.35
C ARG A 395 -8.06 15.63 -4.47
N PRO A 396 -7.66 16.57 -5.34
CA PRO A 396 -6.83 16.26 -6.52
C PRO A 396 -5.44 15.70 -6.16
N GLY A 397 -4.84 16.15 -5.05
CA GLY A 397 -3.50 15.72 -4.62
C GLY A 397 -3.38 14.25 -4.24
N MET A 398 -4.50 13.53 -4.06
CA MET A 398 -4.49 12.07 -3.89
C MET A 398 -4.34 11.32 -5.22
N TYR A 399 -4.65 11.95 -6.35
CA TYR A 399 -4.75 11.31 -7.66
C TYR A 399 -3.72 11.82 -8.67
N THR A 400 -3.21 13.04 -8.51
CA THR A 400 -2.22 13.65 -9.41
C THR A 400 -1.29 14.61 -8.67
N ASP A 401 -0.13 14.90 -9.26
CA ASP A 401 0.71 16.03 -8.85
C ASP A 401 -0.02 17.36 -9.12
N THR A 402 -0.24 18.17 -8.07
CA THR A 402 -0.91 19.47 -8.13
C THR A 402 0.06 20.64 -8.26
N THR A 403 1.37 20.41 -8.34
CA THR A 403 2.34 21.51 -8.54
C THR A 403 2.17 22.17 -9.91
N ARG A 404 1.99 21.35 -10.96
CA ARG A 404 1.78 21.77 -12.36
C ARG A 404 0.96 20.72 -13.14
N PRO A 405 0.31 21.09 -14.25
CA PRO A 405 -0.46 20.15 -15.08
C PRO A 405 0.35 19.06 -15.80
N ASN A 406 1.68 19.04 -15.66
CA ASN A 406 2.57 18.11 -16.35
C ASN A 406 2.16 16.63 -16.19
N HIS A 407 1.70 16.24 -14.99
CA HIS A 407 1.28 14.86 -14.70
C HIS A 407 0.00 14.48 -15.47
N LEU A 408 -0.92 15.42 -15.73
CA LEU A 408 -2.10 15.16 -16.57
C LEU A 408 -1.70 14.80 -18.00
N ILE A 409 -0.69 15.50 -18.56
CA ILE A 409 -0.18 15.22 -19.90
C ILE A 409 0.44 13.82 -19.95
N GLN A 410 1.22 13.49 -18.93
CA GLN A 410 1.85 12.19 -18.78
C GLN A 410 0.81 11.07 -18.81
N GLU A 411 -0.31 11.18 -18.10
CA GLU A 411 -1.37 10.15 -18.08
C GLU A 411 -1.97 9.89 -19.47
N VAL A 412 -2.15 10.94 -20.29
CA VAL A 412 -2.67 10.79 -21.66
C VAL A 412 -1.60 10.17 -22.58
N VAL A 413 -0.36 10.62 -22.47
CA VAL A 413 0.77 10.10 -23.25
C VAL A 413 1.04 8.64 -22.90
N ASP A 414 1.00 8.26 -21.62
CA ASP A 414 1.24 6.88 -21.18
C ASP A 414 0.20 5.91 -21.78
N ASN A 415 -1.08 6.31 -21.86
CA ASN A 415 -2.10 5.52 -22.56
C ASN A 415 -1.82 5.38 -24.07
N SER A 416 -1.26 6.43 -24.69
CA SER A 416 -0.88 6.42 -26.12
C SER A 416 0.35 5.52 -26.36
N VAL A 417 1.32 5.54 -25.44
CA VAL A 417 2.52 4.68 -25.47
C VAL A 417 2.14 3.21 -25.25
N ASP A 418 1.14 2.92 -24.44
CA ASP A 418 0.64 1.56 -24.28
C ASP A 418 0.12 0.98 -25.61
N GLU A 419 -0.54 1.78 -26.46
CA GLU A 419 -0.91 1.36 -27.82
C GLU A 419 0.32 1.11 -28.72
N ALA A 420 1.40 1.87 -28.54
CA ALA A 420 2.65 1.66 -29.25
C ALA A 420 3.36 0.37 -28.82
N ILE A 421 3.38 0.08 -27.51
CA ILE A 421 3.95 -1.17 -26.96
C ILE A 421 3.16 -2.39 -27.43
N ALA A 422 1.84 -2.26 -27.57
CA ALA A 422 0.99 -3.28 -28.17
C ALA A 422 1.18 -3.43 -29.69
N GLY A 423 2.04 -2.61 -30.31
CA GLY A 423 2.37 -2.66 -31.74
C GLY A 423 1.31 -2.03 -32.64
N HIS A 424 0.39 -1.24 -32.07
CA HIS A 424 -0.72 -0.62 -32.81
C HIS A 424 -0.46 0.84 -33.17
N ALA A 425 0.30 1.58 -32.37
CA ALA A 425 0.68 2.96 -32.64
C ALA A 425 2.16 3.07 -33.07
N ARG A 426 2.47 4.06 -33.92
CA ARG A 426 3.80 4.40 -34.43
C ARG A 426 4.14 5.88 -34.27
N GLU A 427 3.14 6.74 -34.06
CA GLU A 427 3.31 8.19 -33.96
C GLU A 427 2.47 8.74 -32.80
N ILE A 428 3.11 9.55 -31.95
CA ILE A 428 2.46 10.31 -30.89
C ILE A 428 2.85 11.78 -31.06
N GLU A 429 1.85 12.65 -31.16
CA GLU A 429 2.04 14.08 -31.30
C GLU A 429 1.49 14.80 -30.07
N VAL A 430 2.29 15.69 -29.47
CA VAL A 430 1.88 16.52 -28.35
C VAL A 430 1.97 17.99 -28.74
N THR A 431 0.86 18.72 -28.66
CA THR A 431 0.80 20.15 -29.00
C THR A 431 0.41 20.97 -27.78
N LEU A 432 1.21 21.99 -27.47
CA LEU A 432 0.91 22.99 -26.43
C LEU A 432 0.40 24.29 -27.07
N TYR A 433 -0.85 24.66 -26.78
CA TYR A 433 -1.51 25.86 -27.30
C TYR A 433 -1.34 27.08 -26.39
N LYS A 434 -1.37 28.29 -26.97
CA LYS A 434 -1.21 29.56 -26.24
C LYS A 434 -2.33 29.85 -25.25
N ASN A 435 -3.52 29.29 -25.49
CA ASN A 435 -4.67 29.41 -24.60
C ASN A 435 -4.61 28.44 -23.40
N GLY A 436 -3.52 27.70 -23.22
CA GLY A 436 -3.36 26.69 -22.17
C GLY A 436 -3.93 25.31 -22.53
N GLY A 437 -4.47 25.14 -23.75
CA GLY A 437 -4.89 23.85 -24.26
C GLY A 437 -3.73 22.91 -24.54
N ILE A 438 -3.95 21.64 -24.27
CA ILE A 438 -2.98 20.57 -24.47
C ILE A 438 -3.64 19.50 -25.32
N GLU A 439 -2.97 19.09 -26.38
CA GLU A 439 -3.45 18.07 -27.30
C GLU A 439 -2.46 16.93 -27.40
N VAL A 440 -2.99 15.71 -27.36
CA VAL A 440 -2.25 14.47 -27.59
C VAL A 440 -2.97 13.68 -28.66
N ILE A 441 -2.25 13.28 -29.70
CA ILE A 441 -2.76 12.50 -30.82
C ILE A 441 -1.93 11.22 -30.93
N ASP A 442 -2.60 10.08 -31.08
CA ASP A 442 -1.99 8.79 -31.43
C ASP A 442 -2.61 8.22 -32.71
N ASP A 443 -1.87 7.34 -33.37
CA ASP A 443 -2.33 6.54 -34.53
C ASP A 443 -2.65 5.08 -34.17
N GLY A 444 -3.00 4.81 -32.91
CA GLY A 444 -3.34 3.49 -32.39
C GLY A 444 -4.70 2.98 -32.87
N ARG A 445 -5.30 2.04 -32.11
CA ARG A 445 -6.60 1.44 -32.48
C ARG A 445 -7.80 2.40 -32.36
N GLY A 446 -7.64 3.49 -31.59
CA GLY A 446 -8.73 4.36 -31.19
C GLY A 446 -9.51 3.81 -29.98
N MET A 447 -9.90 4.68 -29.06
CA MET A 447 -10.68 4.31 -27.87
C MET A 447 -12.00 3.58 -28.22
N PRO A 448 -12.52 2.70 -27.34
CA PRO A 448 -13.76 1.96 -27.61
C PRO A 448 -14.98 2.88 -27.77
N VAL A 449 -15.67 2.76 -28.91
CA VAL A 449 -16.89 3.55 -29.23
C VAL A 449 -18.18 2.77 -28.98
N ASP A 450 -18.08 1.46 -28.79
CA ASP A 450 -19.21 0.57 -28.56
C ASP A 450 -19.90 0.87 -27.23
N ILE A 451 -21.21 0.62 -27.17
CA ILE A 451 -21.98 0.75 -25.94
C ILE A 451 -21.63 -0.39 -24.98
N HIS A 452 -21.19 -0.05 -23.78
CA HIS A 452 -20.85 -1.02 -22.75
C HIS A 452 -22.10 -1.82 -22.33
N PRO A 453 -22.05 -3.16 -22.31
CA PRO A 453 -23.22 -4.02 -22.12
C PRO A 453 -23.91 -3.80 -20.76
N GLU A 454 -23.15 -3.53 -19.71
CA GLU A 454 -23.68 -3.26 -18.35
C GLU A 454 -24.11 -1.81 -18.16
N HIS A 455 -23.18 -0.85 -18.31
CA HIS A 455 -23.40 0.57 -18.02
C HIS A 455 -24.21 1.35 -19.07
N LYS A 456 -24.50 0.77 -20.25
CA LYS A 456 -25.32 1.37 -21.32
C LYS A 456 -24.85 2.74 -21.85
N VAL A 457 -23.61 3.13 -21.55
CA VAL A 457 -22.91 4.29 -22.12
C VAL A 457 -21.79 3.82 -23.06
N SER A 458 -21.26 4.70 -23.91
CA SER A 458 -20.13 4.34 -24.78
C SER A 458 -18.88 4.01 -23.95
N GLY A 459 -18.02 3.14 -24.47
CA GLY A 459 -16.77 2.76 -23.79
C GLY A 459 -15.90 3.96 -23.44
N VAL A 460 -15.74 4.92 -24.36
CA VAL A 460 -15.02 6.17 -24.12
C VAL A 460 -15.65 7.01 -23.01
N GLU A 461 -16.98 7.13 -22.99
CA GLU A 461 -17.68 7.86 -21.92
C GLU A 461 -17.48 7.19 -20.58
N LEU A 462 -17.52 5.86 -20.53
CA LEU A 462 -17.26 5.10 -19.31
C LEU A 462 -15.84 5.36 -18.79
N ILE A 463 -14.83 5.25 -19.66
CA ILE A 463 -13.42 5.46 -19.32
C ILE A 463 -13.17 6.89 -18.83
N LEU A 464 -13.81 7.89 -19.44
CA LEU A 464 -13.60 9.29 -19.08
C LEU A 464 -14.41 9.73 -17.87
N THR A 465 -15.47 9.03 -17.47
CA THR A 465 -16.39 9.47 -16.40
C THR A 465 -16.39 8.59 -15.15
N ARG A 466 -15.74 7.42 -15.20
CA ARG A 466 -15.63 6.51 -14.05
C ARG A 466 -14.19 6.15 -13.75
N LEU A 467 -13.86 6.21 -12.47
CA LEU A 467 -12.60 5.67 -11.96
C LEU A 467 -12.57 4.15 -12.15
N HIS A 468 -11.38 3.62 -12.44
CA HIS A 468 -11.15 2.18 -12.64
C HIS A 468 -11.92 1.57 -13.81
N ALA A 469 -12.37 2.39 -14.76
CA ALA A 469 -12.96 1.92 -16.00
C ALA A 469 -11.90 1.86 -17.10
N GLY A 470 -11.50 0.65 -17.51
CA GLY A 470 -10.57 0.46 -18.62
C GLY A 470 -10.23 -1.00 -18.89
N GLY A 471 -9.77 -1.33 -20.10
CA GLY A 471 -9.39 -2.70 -20.49
C GLY A 471 -8.05 -3.19 -19.92
N LYS A 472 -7.42 -2.42 -19.02
CA LYS A 472 -6.12 -2.73 -18.39
C LYS A 472 -6.22 -3.76 -17.24
N PHE A 473 -7.43 -4.21 -16.90
CA PHE A 473 -7.67 -5.18 -15.81
C PHE A 473 -7.77 -6.63 -16.29
N ASP A 474 -7.81 -6.87 -17.61
CA ASP A 474 -7.64 -8.21 -18.19
C ASP A 474 -6.16 -8.44 -18.52
N ASN A 475 -5.56 -9.45 -17.87
CA ASN A 475 -4.14 -9.85 -17.98
C ASN A 475 -3.68 -10.24 -19.41
N GLU A 476 -4.55 -10.20 -20.42
CA GLU A 476 -4.23 -10.61 -21.79
C GLU A 476 -3.65 -9.47 -22.66
N ASN A 477 -3.81 -8.18 -22.28
CA ASN A 477 -3.47 -7.07 -23.20
C ASN A 477 -2.26 -6.19 -22.81
N TYR A 478 -1.81 -6.14 -21.55
CA TYR A 478 -0.68 -5.28 -21.14
C TYR A 478 0.16 -5.92 -20.03
N SER A 479 1.43 -6.23 -20.30
CA SER A 479 2.31 -6.93 -19.34
C SER A 479 3.24 -6.02 -18.53
N PHE A 480 3.55 -4.81 -19.01
CA PHE A 480 4.43 -3.84 -18.35
C PHE A 480 4.00 -2.40 -18.70
N SER A 481 2.88 -1.90 -18.17
CA SER A 481 2.40 -0.53 -18.43
C SER A 481 2.83 0.45 -17.34
N GLY A 482 3.12 1.70 -17.73
CA GLY A 482 3.39 2.79 -16.78
C GLY A 482 2.15 3.25 -15.99
N GLY A 483 0.95 3.09 -16.57
CA GLY A 483 -0.33 3.48 -15.97
C GLY A 483 -1.04 2.32 -15.26
N LEU A 484 -0.76 2.12 -13.97
CA LEU A 484 -1.12 0.90 -13.22
C LEU A 484 -2.55 0.85 -12.64
N HIS A 485 -3.36 1.92 -12.76
CA HIS A 485 -4.57 2.04 -11.91
C HIS A 485 -5.90 2.22 -12.64
N GLY A 486 -5.89 2.43 -13.96
CA GLY A 486 -7.13 2.68 -14.73
C GLY A 486 -7.89 3.94 -14.31
N VAL A 487 -7.22 4.92 -13.67
CA VAL A 487 -7.79 6.19 -13.20
C VAL A 487 -7.25 7.41 -13.96
N GLY A 488 -6.19 7.26 -14.75
CA GLY A 488 -5.41 8.37 -15.31
C GLY A 488 -6.23 9.37 -16.13
N VAL A 489 -6.81 8.91 -17.25
CA VAL A 489 -7.54 9.80 -18.17
C VAL A 489 -8.85 10.34 -17.57
N SER A 490 -9.47 9.60 -16.65
CA SER A 490 -10.63 10.11 -15.88
C SER A 490 -10.25 11.25 -14.93
N VAL A 491 -9.05 11.23 -14.34
CA VAL A 491 -8.53 12.34 -13.53
C VAL A 491 -8.25 13.56 -14.41
N VAL A 492 -7.70 13.36 -15.61
CA VAL A 492 -7.53 14.43 -16.60
C VAL A 492 -8.87 15.10 -16.92
N ASN A 493 -9.91 14.31 -17.19
CA ASN A 493 -11.25 14.84 -17.43
C ASN A 493 -11.82 15.58 -16.20
N ALA A 494 -11.65 15.02 -15.00
CA ALA A 494 -12.14 15.61 -13.76
C ALA A 494 -11.53 16.99 -13.48
N LEU A 495 -10.23 17.16 -13.74
CA LEU A 495 -9.45 18.36 -13.42
C LEU A 495 -9.28 19.32 -14.61
N SER A 496 -10.06 19.13 -15.67
CA SER A 496 -10.08 20.03 -16.83
C SER A 496 -11.37 20.85 -16.88
N GLU A 497 -11.25 22.12 -17.28
CA GLU A 497 -12.42 22.96 -17.58
C GLU A 497 -13.18 22.42 -18.79
N HIS A 498 -12.42 21.99 -19.79
CA HIS A 498 -12.92 21.43 -21.03
C HIS A 498 -12.04 20.27 -21.47
N LEU A 499 -12.68 19.20 -21.95
CA LEU A 499 -12.02 18.09 -22.62
C LEU A 499 -12.82 17.69 -23.86
N GLU A 500 -12.14 17.55 -24.98
CA GLU A 500 -12.66 17.03 -26.23
C GLU A 500 -11.92 15.75 -26.60
N VAL A 501 -12.67 14.71 -26.96
CA VAL A 501 -12.12 13.46 -27.47
C VAL A 501 -12.63 13.23 -28.89
N GLU A 502 -11.70 12.93 -29.78
CA GLU A 502 -11.98 12.48 -31.14
C GLU A 502 -11.39 11.08 -31.36
N ILE A 503 -12.19 10.19 -31.95
CA ILE A 503 -11.80 8.79 -32.15
C ILE A 503 -11.98 8.46 -33.62
N LYS A 504 -10.91 7.97 -34.25
CA LYS A 504 -10.96 7.41 -35.60
C LYS A 504 -11.02 5.89 -35.47
N ARG A 505 -12.16 5.29 -35.81
CA ARG A 505 -12.37 3.84 -35.69
C ARG A 505 -13.42 3.34 -36.68
N ASP A 506 -13.19 2.17 -37.28
CA ASP A 506 -14.08 1.52 -38.23
C ASP A 506 -14.50 2.39 -39.45
N GLY A 507 -13.66 3.36 -39.83
CA GLY A 507 -13.90 4.28 -40.94
C GLY A 507 -14.77 5.50 -40.58
N ASN A 508 -15.04 5.72 -39.30
CA ASN A 508 -15.78 6.87 -38.80
C ASN A 508 -14.91 7.74 -37.89
N LEU A 509 -15.16 9.05 -37.89
CA LEU A 509 -14.65 10.00 -36.92
C LEU A 509 -15.75 10.30 -35.90
N TYR A 510 -15.53 9.88 -34.66
CA TYR A 510 -16.41 10.16 -33.54
C TYR A 510 -15.90 11.35 -32.75
N ARG A 511 -16.80 12.16 -32.18
CA ARG A 511 -16.47 13.25 -31.27
C ARG A 511 -17.38 13.24 -30.05
N GLN A 512 -16.79 13.52 -28.89
CA GLN A 512 -17.52 13.79 -27.64
C GLN A 512 -16.80 14.89 -26.85
N THR A 513 -17.58 15.68 -26.11
CA THR A 513 -17.07 16.80 -25.32
C THR A 513 -17.49 16.66 -23.86
N TYR A 514 -16.64 17.17 -22.98
CA TYR A 514 -16.80 17.15 -21.53
C TYR A 514 -16.49 18.53 -20.96
N ALA A 515 -17.08 18.82 -19.80
CA ALA A 515 -16.75 19.97 -18.99
C ALA A 515 -16.78 19.55 -17.53
N LYS A 516 -15.70 19.83 -16.80
CA LYS A 516 -15.60 19.56 -15.37
C LYS A 516 -15.87 18.09 -14.99
N GLY A 517 -15.39 17.16 -15.81
CA GLY A 517 -15.58 15.72 -15.62
C GLY A 517 -16.93 15.16 -16.13
N ALA A 518 -17.89 16.00 -16.50
CA ALA A 518 -19.20 15.56 -16.98
C ALA A 518 -19.31 15.64 -18.51
N PRO A 519 -19.98 14.68 -19.17
CA PRO A 519 -20.22 14.74 -20.62
C PRO A 519 -21.17 15.89 -20.96
N THR A 520 -20.77 16.76 -21.89
CA THR A 520 -21.60 17.87 -22.39
C THR A 520 -22.30 17.52 -23.71
N SER A 521 -21.84 16.47 -24.39
CA SER A 521 -22.48 15.90 -25.56
C SER A 521 -22.46 14.37 -25.50
N LYS A 522 -23.38 13.74 -26.22
CA LYS A 522 -23.30 12.29 -26.50
C LYS A 522 -22.26 12.05 -27.60
N LEU A 523 -21.63 10.88 -27.60
CA LEU A 523 -20.74 10.44 -28.67
C LEU A 523 -21.50 10.45 -30.01
N LYS A 524 -20.97 11.17 -31.01
CA LYS A 524 -21.56 11.28 -32.35
C LYS A 524 -20.50 11.05 -33.42
N VAL A 525 -20.91 10.44 -34.53
CA VAL A 525 -20.12 10.46 -35.77
C VAL A 525 -20.21 11.87 -36.36
N VAL A 526 -19.07 12.53 -36.49
CA VAL A 526 -18.97 13.89 -37.05
C VAL A 526 -18.44 13.91 -38.48
N ASP A 527 -17.69 12.89 -38.88
CA ASP A 527 -17.17 12.73 -40.25
C ASP A 527 -16.86 11.25 -40.55
N SER A 528 -16.47 10.96 -41.79
CA SER A 528 -15.95 9.66 -42.24
C SER A 528 -14.45 9.74 -42.52
N VAL A 529 -13.73 8.67 -42.22
CA VAL A 529 -12.28 8.55 -42.48
C VAL A 529 -11.98 7.25 -43.20
N GLY A 530 -10.81 7.16 -43.85
CA GLY A 530 -10.37 5.90 -44.44
C GLY A 530 -10.28 4.81 -43.37
N LYS A 531 -10.72 3.57 -43.66
CA LYS A 531 -10.74 2.47 -42.67
C LYS A 531 -9.40 2.15 -42.00
N ARG A 532 -8.28 2.50 -42.64
CA ARG A 532 -6.92 2.32 -42.10
C ARG A 532 -6.43 3.52 -41.27
N ASN A 533 -7.17 4.64 -41.28
CA ASN A 533 -6.88 5.82 -40.48
C ASN A 533 -7.58 5.65 -39.13
N THR A 534 -6.84 5.14 -38.16
CA THR A 534 -7.30 4.91 -36.78
C THR A 534 -6.52 5.79 -35.81
N GLY A 535 -6.99 5.90 -34.57
CA GLY A 535 -6.29 6.62 -33.52
C GLY A 535 -7.21 7.43 -32.62
N THR A 536 -6.63 8.04 -31.60
CA THR A 536 -7.34 8.92 -30.67
C THR A 536 -6.70 10.29 -30.64
N ARG A 537 -7.52 11.32 -30.51
CA ARG A 537 -7.09 12.68 -30.19
C ARG A 537 -7.80 13.12 -28.92
N ILE A 538 -7.02 13.59 -27.93
CA ILE A 538 -7.53 14.18 -26.70
C ILE A 538 -7.00 15.61 -26.62
N LEU A 539 -7.92 16.57 -26.58
CA LEU A 539 -7.64 17.98 -26.32
C LEU A 539 -8.25 18.35 -24.96
N PHE A 540 -7.47 18.92 -24.05
CA PHE A 540 -7.97 19.35 -22.75
C PHE A 540 -7.35 20.66 -22.29
N ILE A 541 -8.10 21.40 -21.47
CA ILE A 541 -7.65 22.64 -20.82
C ILE A 541 -7.71 22.42 -19.30
N PRO A 542 -6.55 22.27 -18.62
CA PRO A 542 -6.50 22.09 -17.17
C PRO A 542 -7.16 23.26 -16.44
N GLU A 543 -7.95 22.97 -15.40
CA GLU A 543 -8.56 24.00 -14.56
C GLU A 543 -7.50 24.56 -13.60
N ALA A 544 -7.14 25.84 -13.80
CA ALA A 544 -6.01 26.47 -13.10
C ALA A 544 -6.15 26.49 -11.57
N SER A 545 -7.37 26.42 -11.04
CA SER A 545 -7.67 26.43 -9.60
C SER A 545 -7.11 25.22 -8.84
N TYR A 546 -6.81 24.12 -9.54
CA TYR A 546 -6.29 22.90 -8.94
C TYR A 546 -4.77 22.80 -8.91
N PHE A 547 -4.05 23.78 -9.48
CA PHE A 547 -2.59 23.74 -9.60
C PHE A 547 -1.91 24.94 -8.94
N ASP A 548 -0.78 24.69 -8.26
CA ASP A 548 0.04 25.76 -7.69
C ASP A 548 0.58 26.70 -8.78
N SER A 549 0.89 26.14 -9.95
CA SER A 549 1.20 26.89 -11.16
C SER A 549 0.48 26.29 -12.37
N PRO A 550 -0.29 27.08 -13.13
CA PRO A 550 -0.96 26.62 -14.35
C PRO A 550 0.02 26.42 -15.52
N ASN A 551 1.29 26.84 -15.37
CA ASN A 551 2.28 26.80 -16.44
C ASN A 551 2.95 25.42 -16.54
N ILE A 552 2.89 24.84 -17.74
CA ILE A 552 3.55 23.57 -18.06
C ILE A 552 5.07 23.76 -18.03
N SER A 553 5.77 22.85 -17.34
CA SER A 553 7.23 22.76 -17.43
C SER A 553 7.62 22.05 -18.72
N VAL A 554 7.89 22.84 -19.77
CA VAL A 554 8.34 22.32 -21.09
C VAL A 554 9.62 21.48 -20.98
N PRO A 555 10.66 21.86 -20.19
CA PRO A 555 11.85 21.03 -20.06
C PRO A 555 11.58 19.64 -19.47
N ARG A 556 10.69 19.54 -18.47
CA ARG A 556 10.30 18.24 -17.89
C ARG A 556 9.49 17.41 -18.87
N LEU A 557 8.54 18.02 -19.57
CA LEU A 557 7.73 17.34 -20.59
C LEU A 557 8.60 16.82 -21.74
N ARG A 558 9.53 17.64 -22.24
CA ARG A 558 10.50 17.26 -23.27
C ARG A 558 11.29 16.02 -22.87
N HIS A 559 11.85 16.01 -21.66
CA HIS A 559 12.61 14.87 -21.16
C HIS A 559 11.76 13.60 -21.09
N LEU A 560 10.51 13.72 -20.62
CA LEU A 560 9.57 12.61 -20.57
C LEU A 560 9.23 12.06 -21.96
N LEU A 561 8.87 12.92 -22.91
CA LEU A 561 8.51 12.51 -24.28
C LEU A 561 9.68 11.86 -25.01
N ARG A 562 10.88 12.43 -24.87
CA ARG A 562 12.11 11.85 -25.41
C ARG A 562 12.36 10.46 -24.83
N ALA A 563 12.20 10.29 -23.51
CA ALA A 563 12.35 8.99 -22.87
C ALA A 563 11.39 7.94 -23.45
N LYS A 564 10.13 8.30 -23.74
CA LYS A 564 9.17 7.38 -24.37
C LYS A 564 9.63 6.93 -25.76
N ALA A 565 10.16 7.84 -26.58
CA ALA A 565 10.71 7.50 -27.89
C ALA A 565 11.95 6.59 -27.80
N VAL A 566 12.81 6.79 -26.79
CA VAL A 566 14.00 5.95 -26.57
C VAL A 566 13.62 4.53 -26.13
N LEU A 567 12.62 4.42 -25.24
CA LEU A 567 12.22 3.15 -24.63
C LEU A 567 11.24 2.33 -25.48
N CYS A 568 10.68 2.94 -26.53
CA CYS A 568 9.79 2.28 -27.49
C CYS A 568 10.41 2.39 -28.89
N PRO A 569 11.32 1.47 -29.26
CA PRO A 569 11.98 1.51 -30.56
C PRO A 569 10.98 1.55 -31.71
N GLY A 570 11.20 2.45 -32.66
CA GLY A 570 10.30 2.65 -33.81
C GLY A 570 9.06 3.50 -33.54
N LEU A 571 8.88 4.04 -32.32
CA LEU A 571 7.87 5.05 -32.01
C LEU A 571 8.41 6.46 -32.29
N ARG A 572 7.70 7.24 -33.09
CA ARG A 572 7.97 8.67 -33.24
C ARG A 572 7.16 9.45 -32.20
N VAL A 573 7.83 10.30 -31.43
CA VAL A 573 7.18 11.21 -30.48
C VAL A 573 7.56 12.64 -30.83
N SER A 574 6.58 13.53 -30.97
CA SER A 574 6.82 14.94 -31.29
C SER A 574 6.21 15.88 -30.25
N LEU A 575 6.86 17.04 -30.06
CA LEU A 575 6.40 18.14 -29.23
C LEU A 575 6.35 19.41 -30.06
N ALA A 576 5.15 19.97 -30.23
CA ALA A 576 4.91 21.24 -30.90
C ALA A 576 4.44 22.31 -29.91
N GLN A 577 4.91 23.55 -30.10
CA GLN A 577 4.49 24.71 -29.30
C GLN A 577 3.90 25.80 -30.20
N GLU A 578 2.66 26.19 -29.94
CA GLU A 578 1.98 27.21 -30.73
C GLU A 578 2.71 28.56 -30.66
N GLY A 579 3.13 29.06 -31.82
CA GLY A 579 3.86 30.33 -31.95
C GLY A 579 5.34 30.27 -31.58
N LYS A 580 5.89 29.07 -31.40
CA LYS A 580 7.33 28.81 -31.22
C LYS A 580 7.82 27.66 -32.11
N PRO A 581 7.68 27.77 -33.45
CA PRO A 581 8.01 26.67 -34.36
C PRO A 581 9.49 26.25 -34.30
N ASP A 582 10.38 27.18 -33.96
CA ASP A 582 11.82 26.92 -33.81
C ASP A 582 12.16 26.05 -32.57
N GLU A 583 11.22 25.90 -31.63
CA GLU A 583 11.35 25.03 -30.45
C GLU A 583 10.62 23.68 -30.61
N ASN A 584 10.10 23.37 -31.81
CA ASN A 584 9.45 22.09 -32.06
C ASN A 584 10.49 20.97 -32.18
N GLU A 585 10.22 19.84 -31.53
CA GLU A 585 11.15 18.71 -31.47
C GLU A 585 10.44 17.41 -31.84
N SER A 586 11.17 16.49 -32.47
CA SER A 586 10.70 15.15 -32.82
C SER A 586 11.80 14.14 -32.53
N TRP A 587 11.44 13.06 -31.86
CA TRP A 587 12.35 11.98 -31.49
C TRP A 587 11.92 10.67 -32.14
N TYR A 588 12.89 9.94 -32.69
CA TYR A 588 12.69 8.65 -33.35
C TYR A 588 13.97 7.83 -33.24
N PHE A 589 13.90 6.66 -32.61
CA PHE A 589 15.06 5.79 -32.39
C PHE A 589 14.71 4.35 -32.80
N GLU A 590 15.32 3.87 -33.89
CA GLU A 590 15.12 2.48 -34.35
C GLU A 590 15.96 1.48 -33.54
N GLU A 591 17.17 1.86 -33.14
CA GLU A 591 18.09 1.03 -32.36
C GLU A 591 17.92 1.19 -30.83
N GLY A 592 16.82 1.78 -30.37
CA GLY A 592 16.48 1.93 -28.95
C GLY A 592 17.59 2.59 -28.12
N LEU A 593 17.96 1.94 -27.00
CA LEU A 593 18.97 2.46 -26.06
C LEU A 593 20.33 2.66 -26.71
N LYS A 594 20.74 1.75 -27.60
CA LYS A 594 22.03 1.83 -28.31
C LYS A 594 22.08 3.07 -29.19
N GLY A 595 21.08 3.25 -30.05
CA GLY A 595 21.03 4.39 -30.97
C GLY A 595 20.97 5.72 -30.21
N TYR A 596 20.27 5.76 -29.07
CA TYR A 596 20.24 6.94 -28.22
C TYR A 596 21.62 7.24 -27.61
N LEU A 597 22.29 6.24 -27.02
CA LEU A 597 23.61 6.43 -26.41
C LEU A 597 24.68 6.82 -27.46
N ASP A 598 24.67 6.18 -28.63
CA ASP A 598 25.60 6.49 -29.73
C ASP A 598 25.41 7.92 -30.24
N ASN A 599 24.15 8.36 -30.41
CA ASN A 599 23.84 9.73 -30.83
C ASN A 599 24.21 10.77 -29.76
N ALA A 600 23.96 10.46 -28.49
CA ALA A 600 24.25 11.37 -27.39
C ALA A 600 25.76 11.53 -27.12
N LEU A 601 26.55 10.49 -27.41
CA LEU A 601 28.01 10.50 -27.32
C LEU A 601 28.70 10.79 -28.66
N ALA A 602 27.97 11.27 -29.67
CA ALA A 602 28.54 11.56 -30.99
C ALA A 602 29.67 12.59 -30.89
N GLY A 603 30.88 12.19 -31.29
CA GLY A 603 32.08 13.03 -31.24
C GLY A 603 32.90 12.93 -29.95
N ALA A 604 32.47 12.13 -28.97
CA ALA A 604 33.30 11.78 -27.81
C ALA A 604 34.15 10.54 -28.11
N ASP A 605 35.39 10.51 -27.61
CA ASP A 605 36.22 9.30 -27.65
C ASP A 605 35.77 8.31 -26.58
N THR A 606 35.26 7.16 -27.03
CA THR A 606 34.67 6.13 -26.15
C THR A 606 35.35 4.77 -26.30
N VAL A 607 35.44 4.05 -25.18
CA VAL A 607 35.86 2.65 -25.13
C VAL A 607 34.70 1.81 -24.56
N PRO A 608 34.31 0.71 -25.20
CA PRO A 608 34.60 0.35 -26.60
C PRO A 608 34.01 1.34 -27.61
N ALA A 609 34.49 1.30 -28.86
CA ALA A 609 33.94 2.09 -29.96
C ALA A 609 32.48 1.68 -30.28
N GLU A 610 32.19 0.39 -30.26
CA GLU A 610 30.83 -0.16 -30.39
C GLU A 610 30.16 -0.25 -29.01
N THR A 611 28.90 0.18 -28.91
CA THR A 611 28.16 0.16 -27.64
C THR A 611 27.90 -1.25 -27.15
N ILE A 612 28.21 -1.51 -25.87
CA ILE A 612 27.84 -2.76 -25.21
C ILE A 612 26.35 -2.72 -24.94
N LEU A 613 25.58 -3.48 -25.70
CA LEU A 613 24.14 -3.63 -25.53
C LEU A 613 23.83 -5.04 -25.03
N HIS A 614 23.06 -5.13 -23.95
CA HIS A 614 22.55 -6.42 -23.49
C HIS A 614 21.11 -6.29 -23.00
N SER A 615 20.32 -7.33 -23.27
CA SER A 615 18.95 -7.45 -22.77
C SER A 615 18.75 -8.84 -22.18
N ALA A 616 18.13 -8.92 -21.01
CA ALA A 616 17.74 -10.18 -20.39
C ALA A 616 16.33 -10.09 -19.82
N GLN A 617 15.61 -11.21 -19.87
CA GLN A 617 14.28 -11.35 -19.31
C GLN A 617 14.27 -12.51 -18.30
N GLY A 618 13.91 -12.19 -17.06
CA GLY A 618 13.61 -13.14 -16.00
C GLY A 618 12.12 -13.51 -15.95
N ASN A 619 11.69 -14.06 -14.82
CA ASN A 619 10.29 -14.52 -14.66
C ASN A 619 9.30 -13.35 -14.49
N SER A 620 9.71 -12.29 -13.81
CA SER A 620 8.88 -11.11 -13.46
C SER A 620 9.60 -9.79 -13.66
N GLU A 621 10.82 -9.84 -14.20
CA GLU A 621 11.75 -8.73 -14.32
C GLU A 621 12.40 -8.81 -15.70
N ALA A 622 12.70 -7.67 -16.31
CA ALA A 622 13.53 -7.59 -17.50
C ALA A 622 14.48 -6.41 -17.36
N VAL A 623 15.63 -6.50 -18.01
CA VAL A 623 16.58 -5.40 -18.05
C VAL A 623 17.17 -5.30 -19.44
N GLU A 624 17.34 -4.07 -19.90
CA GLU A 624 18.11 -3.73 -21.09
C GLU A 624 19.05 -2.59 -20.72
N PHE A 625 20.33 -2.72 -21.07
CA PHE A 625 21.30 -1.66 -20.83
C PHE A 625 22.24 -1.49 -22.01
N ALA A 626 22.61 -0.22 -22.24
CA ALA A 626 23.65 0.21 -23.17
C ALA A 626 24.74 0.91 -22.37
N VAL A 627 26.02 0.54 -22.55
CA VAL A 627 27.15 1.07 -21.76
C VAL A 627 28.38 1.36 -22.63
N LYS A 628 29.05 2.48 -22.35
CA LYS A 628 30.35 2.92 -22.89
C LYS A 628 31.14 3.71 -21.84
N TRP A 629 32.46 3.78 -21.98
CA TRP A 629 33.32 4.63 -21.16
C TRP A 629 33.89 5.79 -21.97
N VAL A 630 33.76 7.02 -21.48
CA VAL A 630 34.29 8.22 -22.15
C VAL A 630 35.72 8.49 -21.67
N VAL A 631 36.69 8.56 -22.58
CA VAL A 631 38.12 8.65 -22.24
C VAL A 631 38.53 10.07 -21.85
N ASP A 632 38.03 11.09 -22.56
CA ASP A 632 38.56 12.47 -22.51
C ASP A 632 37.68 13.49 -21.75
N GLY A 633 36.95 13.06 -20.72
CA GLY A 633 36.28 13.98 -19.79
C GLY A 633 35.10 14.79 -20.36
N GLY A 634 34.34 14.20 -21.29
CA GLY A 634 33.10 14.76 -21.82
C GLY A 634 31.89 14.66 -20.88
N GLU A 635 30.75 15.20 -21.30
CA GLU A 635 29.48 15.06 -20.59
C GLU A 635 29.03 13.59 -20.63
N LEU A 636 28.81 13.00 -19.45
CA LEU A 636 28.38 11.61 -19.33
C LEU A 636 26.87 11.51 -19.48
N ILE A 637 26.43 10.51 -20.23
CA ILE A 637 25.02 10.14 -20.30
C ILE A 637 24.76 9.10 -19.22
N THR A 638 23.97 9.44 -18.20
CA THR A 638 23.67 8.56 -17.07
C THR A 638 22.17 8.49 -16.82
N GLU A 639 21.46 7.84 -17.74
CA GLU A 639 20.00 7.78 -17.71
C GLU A 639 19.51 6.39 -17.29
N SER A 640 18.46 6.36 -16.46
CA SER A 640 17.86 5.10 -16.03
C SER A 640 16.34 5.21 -15.95
N TYR A 641 15.69 4.08 -16.20
CA TYR A 641 14.25 3.97 -16.36
C TYR A 641 13.74 2.69 -15.70
N VAL A 642 12.56 2.76 -15.09
CA VAL A 642 11.84 1.60 -14.56
C VAL A 642 10.39 1.65 -15.04
N ASN A 643 9.92 0.63 -15.76
CA ASN A 643 8.57 0.61 -16.36
C ASN A 643 8.22 1.89 -17.13
N LEU A 644 9.17 2.39 -17.95
CA LEU A 644 9.04 3.63 -18.73
C LEU A 644 9.00 4.92 -17.91
N ILE A 645 9.29 4.86 -16.61
CA ILE A 645 9.37 6.00 -15.71
C ILE A 645 10.85 6.38 -15.53
N PRO A 646 11.26 7.62 -15.81
CA PRO A 646 12.63 8.09 -15.56
C PRO A 646 12.98 8.08 -14.07
N THR A 647 14.12 7.51 -13.72
CA THR A 647 14.68 7.53 -12.37
C THR A 647 15.91 8.44 -12.32
N ALA A 648 15.66 9.76 -12.24
CA ALA A 648 16.70 10.79 -12.29
C ALA A 648 17.76 10.66 -11.16
N GLN A 649 17.40 10.09 -10.02
CA GLN A 649 18.31 9.84 -8.89
C GLN A 649 18.85 8.40 -8.87
N GLY A 650 18.62 7.61 -9.92
CA GLY A 650 19.02 6.22 -10.02
C GLY A 650 18.27 5.32 -9.04
N GLY A 651 18.98 4.43 -8.36
CA GLY A 651 18.36 3.52 -7.38
C GLY A 651 19.04 2.16 -7.30
N THR A 652 18.32 1.20 -6.75
CA THR A 652 18.78 -0.18 -6.57
C THR A 652 19.17 -0.86 -7.89
N HIS A 653 18.46 -0.59 -8.99
CA HIS A 653 18.77 -1.10 -10.34
C HIS A 653 20.09 -0.59 -10.89
N VAL A 654 20.36 0.72 -10.75
CA VAL A 654 21.62 1.35 -11.16
C VAL A 654 22.78 0.80 -10.34
N ASN A 655 22.59 0.65 -9.02
CA ASN A 655 23.59 0.04 -8.15
C ASN A 655 23.87 -1.41 -8.53
N GLY A 656 22.85 -2.17 -8.92
CA GLY A 656 22.99 -3.52 -9.45
C GLY A 656 23.89 -3.55 -10.69
N LEU A 657 23.61 -2.70 -11.69
CA LEU A 657 24.44 -2.57 -12.89
C LEU A 657 25.90 -2.25 -12.52
N ARG A 658 26.11 -1.30 -11.61
CA ARG A 658 27.45 -0.92 -11.12
C ARG A 658 28.21 -2.07 -10.49
N SER A 659 27.58 -2.79 -9.56
CA SER A 659 28.23 -3.91 -8.88
C SER A 659 28.56 -5.04 -9.85
N GLY A 660 27.63 -5.40 -10.74
CA GLY A 660 27.83 -6.47 -11.72
C GLY A 660 28.99 -6.19 -12.69
N LEU A 661 29.04 -4.99 -13.27
CA LEU A 661 30.13 -4.59 -14.17
C LEU A 661 31.49 -4.57 -13.47
N ASN A 662 31.53 -4.07 -12.24
CA ASN A 662 32.75 -4.01 -11.45
C ASN A 662 33.28 -5.40 -11.04
N ASP A 663 32.39 -6.32 -10.66
CA ASP A 663 32.79 -7.68 -10.29
C ASP A 663 33.31 -8.46 -11.51
N ALA A 664 32.67 -8.33 -12.67
CA ALA A 664 33.15 -8.90 -13.92
C ALA A 664 34.53 -8.36 -14.33
N LEU A 665 34.75 -7.04 -14.21
CA LEU A 665 36.04 -6.43 -14.53
C LEU A 665 37.14 -6.88 -13.57
N LYS A 666 36.85 -7.01 -12.28
CA LYS A 666 37.82 -7.51 -11.29
C LYS A 666 38.28 -8.92 -11.64
N GLU A 667 37.34 -9.82 -11.94
CA GLU A 667 37.66 -11.20 -12.33
C GLU A 667 38.53 -11.24 -13.60
N PHE A 668 38.22 -10.39 -14.59
CA PHE A 668 39.03 -10.25 -15.80
C PHE A 668 40.46 -9.76 -15.52
N CYS A 669 40.61 -8.73 -14.68
CA CYS A 669 41.91 -8.18 -14.29
C CYS A 669 42.75 -9.17 -13.47
N GLU A 670 42.13 -9.94 -12.58
CA GLU A 670 42.79 -10.99 -11.78
C GLU A 670 43.26 -12.14 -12.66
N PHE A 671 42.41 -12.60 -13.60
CA PHE A 671 42.74 -13.68 -14.52
C PHE A 671 43.90 -13.34 -15.47
N ARG A 672 44.00 -12.07 -15.90
CA ARG A 672 45.05 -11.58 -16.82
C ARG A 672 46.24 -10.90 -16.13
N ASP A 673 46.28 -10.89 -14.80
CA ASP A 673 47.35 -10.26 -14.00
C ASP A 673 47.58 -8.76 -14.34
N LEU A 674 46.49 -8.01 -14.52
CA LEU A 674 46.53 -6.58 -14.90
C LEU A 674 46.67 -5.64 -13.71
N LEU A 675 46.38 -6.10 -12.48
CA LEU A 675 46.34 -5.25 -11.28
C LEU A 675 47.75 -4.92 -10.75
N PRO A 676 48.13 -3.65 -10.66
CA PRO A 676 49.39 -3.26 -10.02
C PRO A 676 49.41 -3.63 -8.53
N ARG A 677 50.58 -4.01 -8.01
CA ARG A 677 50.74 -4.37 -6.59
C ARG A 677 50.23 -3.28 -5.65
N GLY A 678 49.27 -3.64 -4.80
CA GLY A 678 48.71 -2.76 -3.77
C GLY A 678 47.57 -1.85 -4.24
N VAL A 679 47.14 -1.95 -5.51
CA VAL A 679 45.96 -1.26 -6.03
C VAL A 679 44.77 -2.21 -5.99
N LYS A 680 43.64 -1.76 -5.43
CA LYS A 680 42.36 -2.48 -5.43
C LYS A 680 41.32 -1.63 -6.14
N LEU A 681 40.62 -2.24 -7.10
CA LEU A 681 39.49 -1.62 -7.79
C LEU A 681 38.25 -1.58 -6.89
N THR A 682 37.58 -0.44 -6.87
CA THR A 682 36.23 -0.26 -6.30
C THR A 682 35.24 0.04 -7.42
N GLY A 683 33.94 -0.08 -7.12
CA GLY A 683 32.90 0.21 -8.12
C GLY A 683 32.95 1.65 -8.63
N GLU A 684 33.38 2.62 -7.80
CA GLU A 684 33.53 4.02 -8.20
C GLU A 684 34.62 4.21 -9.26
N ASP A 685 35.72 3.46 -9.17
CA ASP A 685 36.85 3.59 -10.09
C ASP A 685 36.43 3.28 -11.55
N LEU A 686 35.50 2.33 -11.73
CA LEU A 686 34.88 1.99 -13.02
C LEU A 686 33.75 2.94 -13.41
N TRP A 687 32.99 3.43 -12.43
CA TRP A 687 31.77 4.21 -12.65
C TRP A 687 32.05 5.66 -13.04
N GLU A 688 33.19 6.22 -12.64
CA GLU A 688 33.57 7.64 -12.84
C GLU A 688 33.48 8.10 -14.30
N GLN A 689 33.76 7.22 -15.26
CA GLN A 689 33.75 7.54 -16.70
C GLN A 689 32.69 6.74 -17.47
N CYS A 690 31.77 6.07 -16.76
CA CYS A 690 30.76 5.20 -17.35
C CYS A 690 29.56 6.03 -17.84
N SER A 691 29.31 6.00 -19.15
CA SER A 691 28.05 6.46 -19.74
C SER A 691 27.14 5.26 -19.99
N TYR A 692 25.91 5.34 -19.51
CA TYR A 692 24.95 4.26 -19.60
C TYR A 692 23.52 4.76 -19.81
N VAL A 693 22.72 3.89 -20.43
CA VAL A 693 21.27 3.99 -20.47
C VAL A 693 20.72 2.65 -20.00
N LEU A 694 19.94 2.66 -18.92
CA LEU A 694 19.41 1.46 -18.27
C LEU A 694 17.89 1.48 -18.26
N SER A 695 17.25 0.46 -18.84
CA SER A 695 15.81 0.24 -18.77
C SER A 695 15.51 -1.04 -18.02
N ALA A 696 14.95 -0.93 -16.83
CA ALA A 696 14.43 -2.05 -16.07
C ALA A 696 12.91 -2.15 -16.23
N LYS A 697 12.39 -3.37 -16.28
CA LYS A 697 10.96 -3.68 -16.20
C LYS A 697 10.74 -4.61 -15.03
N MET A 698 9.73 -4.35 -14.21
CA MET A 698 9.42 -5.19 -13.06
C MET A 698 7.93 -5.12 -12.71
N GLY A 699 7.39 -6.20 -12.15
CA GLY A 699 5.97 -6.27 -11.79
C GLY A 699 5.54 -5.22 -10.75
N ASP A 700 6.30 -5.09 -9.66
CA ASP A 700 5.96 -4.20 -8.54
C ASP A 700 7.14 -3.28 -8.15
N PRO A 701 7.39 -2.20 -8.90
CA PRO A 701 8.46 -1.25 -8.58
C PRO A 701 8.10 -0.36 -7.38
N GLN A 702 8.95 -0.35 -6.37
CA GLN A 702 8.87 0.53 -5.21
C GLN A 702 9.85 1.69 -5.38
N PHE A 703 9.36 2.91 -5.24
CA PHE A 703 10.17 4.12 -5.36
C PHE A 703 10.28 4.87 -4.04
N ALA A 704 11.37 5.61 -3.85
CA ALA A 704 11.51 6.53 -2.73
C ALA A 704 10.69 7.80 -3.03
N GLY A 705 9.55 7.96 -2.33
CA GLY A 705 8.68 9.12 -2.47
C GLY A 705 7.78 9.12 -3.71
N GLN A 706 6.83 10.06 -3.74
CA GLN A 706 5.77 10.13 -4.76
C GLN A 706 6.27 10.50 -6.16
N THR A 707 7.38 11.22 -6.29
CA THR A 707 7.92 11.67 -7.59
C THR A 707 8.59 10.54 -8.38
N LYS A 708 8.70 9.34 -7.80
CA LYS A 708 9.28 8.13 -8.42
C LYS A 708 10.70 8.31 -8.96
N GLU A 709 11.46 9.25 -8.40
CA GLU A 709 12.78 9.64 -8.91
C GLU A 709 13.88 8.61 -8.60
N LYS A 710 13.67 7.74 -7.60
CA LYS A 710 14.65 6.74 -7.15
C LYS A 710 14.01 5.39 -6.87
N LEU A 711 14.55 4.31 -7.44
CA LEU A 711 14.08 2.95 -7.14
C LEU A 711 14.62 2.46 -5.79
N SER A 712 13.74 1.90 -4.95
CA SER A 712 14.06 1.32 -3.64
C SER A 712 13.92 -0.21 -3.59
N SER A 713 13.32 -0.83 -4.62
CA SER A 713 13.15 -2.29 -4.72
C SER A 713 14.48 -3.04 -4.71
N ARG A 714 14.81 -3.72 -3.61
CA ARG A 714 16.07 -4.47 -3.44
C ARG A 714 16.26 -5.63 -4.42
N GLN A 715 15.18 -6.28 -4.86
CA GLN A 715 15.25 -7.43 -5.79
C GLN A 715 15.94 -7.06 -7.11
N SER A 716 15.68 -5.86 -7.62
CA SER A 716 16.26 -5.36 -8.87
C SER A 716 17.80 -5.33 -8.83
N ALA A 717 18.41 -5.00 -7.68
CA ALA A 717 19.86 -4.92 -7.56
C ALA A 717 20.53 -6.29 -7.78
N ALA A 718 19.98 -7.34 -7.18
CA ALA A 718 20.53 -8.69 -7.31
C ALA A 718 20.36 -9.25 -8.72
N PHE A 719 19.16 -9.10 -9.30
CA PHE A 719 18.88 -9.55 -10.67
C PHE A 719 19.77 -8.86 -11.70
N ILE A 720 19.82 -7.52 -11.67
CA ILE A 720 20.58 -6.73 -12.64
C ILE A 720 22.08 -6.93 -12.44
N SER A 721 22.57 -7.02 -11.19
CA SER A 721 23.98 -7.32 -10.93
C SER A 721 24.41 -8.66 -11.53
N GLY A 722 23.61 -9.72 -11.35
CA GLY A 722 23.88 -11.03 -11.94
C GLY A 722 23.91 -10.99 -13.47
N VAL A 723 22.88 -10.41 -14.09
CA VAL A 723 22.80 -10.25 -15.55
C VAL A 723 23.97 -9.44 -16.10
N ALA A 724 24.27 -8.29 -15.49
CA ALA A 724 25.35 -7.41 -15.92
C ALA A 724 26.72 -8.09 -15.77
N LYS A 725 26.94 -8.83 -14.68
CA LYS A 725 28.17 -9.59 -14.47
C LYS A 725 28.35 -10.65 -15.56
N ASP A 726 27.36 -11.51 -15.76
CA ASP A 726 27.46 -12.62 -16.71
C ASP A 726 27.66 -12.09 -18.14
N ALA A 727 26.87 -11.09 -18.55
CA ALA A 727 26.95 -10.49 -19.87
C ALA A 727 28.28 -9.78 -20.12
N PHE A 728 28.75 -8.98 -19.16
CA PHE A 728 29.99 -8.24 -19.31
C PHE A 728 31.23 -9.14 -19.22
N SER A 729 31.22 -10.17 -18.35
CA SER A 729 32.26 -11.19 -18.32
C SER A 729 32.39 -11.93 -19.64
N LEU A 730 31.28 -12.30 -20.28
CA LEU A 730 31.30 -12.90 -21.62
C LEU A 730 31.89 -11.93 -22.64
N TRP A 731 31.40 -10.68 -22.64
CA TRP A 731 31.84 -9.66 -23.58
C TRP A 731 33.35 -9.34 -23.45
N LEU A 732 33.88 -9.23 -22.23
CA LEU A 732 35.31 -8.99 -21.96
C LEU A 732 36.20 -10.12 -22.49
N ASN A 733 35.73 -11.36 -22.45
CA ASN A 733 36.47 -12.51 -22.98
C ASN A 733 36.43 -12.56 -24.51
N GLU A 734 35.33 -12.11 -25.14
CA GLU A 734 35.21 -11.99 -26.60
C GLU A 734 35.99 -10.79 -27.16
N HIS A 735 36.12 -9.70 -26.38
CA HIS A 735 36.76 -8.44 -26.77
C HIS A 735 37.93 -8.08 -25.84
N PRO A 736 39.01 -8.90 -25.81
CA PRO A 736 40.07 -8.76 -24.83
C PRO A 736 40.84 -7.43 -24.91
N GLU A 737 41.06 -6.90 -26.11
CA GLU A 737 41.78 -5.62 -26.32
C GLU A 737 41.00 -4.43 -25.73
N ALA A 738 39.69 -4.37 -26.00
CA ALA A 738 38.82 -3.34 -25.42
C ALA A 738 38.65 -3.54 -23.91
N GLY A 739 38.58 -4.78 -23.43
CA GLY A 739 38.55 -5.10 -22.01
C GLY A 739 39.80 -4.62 -21.25
N GLU A 740 40.98 -4.76 -21.83
CA GLU A 740 42.24 -4.24 -21.28
C GLU A 740 42.24 -2.71 -21.21
N GLN A 741 41.68 -2.02 -22.22
CA GLN A 741 41.52 -0.56 -22.20
C GLN A 741 40.57 -0.08 -21.11
N ILE A 742 39.42 -0.76 -20.91
CA ILE A 742 38.48 -0.45 -19.82
C ILE A 742 39.15 -0.68 -18.46
N ALA A 743 39.91 -1.77 -18.32
CA ALA A 743 40.69 -2.04 -17.11
C ALA A 743 41.72 -0.95 -16.82
N GLU A 744 42.43 -0.46 -17.86
CA GLU A 744 43.40 0.63 -17.72
C GLU A 744 42.73 1.93 -17.23
N ILE A 745 41.56 2.28 -17.75
CA ILE A 745 40.76 3.42 -17.28
C ILE A 745 40.46 3.27 -15.77
N ALA A 746 39.91 2.13 -15.36
CA ALA A 746 39.57 1.88 -13.96
C ALA A 746 40.80 1.86 -13.04
N ILE A 747 41.91 1.27 -13.47
CA ILE A 747 43.18 1.24 -12.73
C ILE A 747 43.74 2.65 -12.55
N ASN A 748 43.70 3.48 -13.60
CA ASN A 748 44.15 4.87 -13.54
C ASN A 748 43.32 5.67 -12.52
N ASN A 749 42.01 5.48 -12.48
CA ASN A 749 41.14 6.14 -11.50
C ASN A 749 41.43 5.64 -10.07
N ALA A 750 41.61 4.33 -9.88
CA ALA A 750 42.03 3.76 -8.60
C ALA A 750 43.37 4.31 -8.12
N GLN A 751 44.34 4.50 -9.02
CA GLN A 751 45.63 5.11 -8.70
C GLN A 751 45.49 6.58 -8.34
N LYS A 752 44.69 7.37 -9.08
CA LYS A 752 44.39 8.77 -8.75
C LYS A 752 43.78 8.87 -7.35
N ARG A 753 42.81 8.01 -7.02
CA ARG A 753 42.20 7.91 -5.68
C ARG A 753 43.24 7.63 -4.60
N VAL A 754 44.10 6.63 -4.80
CA VAL A 754 45.19 6.30 -3.85
C VAL A 754 46.22 7.43 -3.71
N GLN A 755 46.48 8.20 -4.75
CA GLN A 755 47.38 9.37 -4.68
C GLN A 755 46.72 10.57 -3.99
N ALA A 756 45.44 10.82 -4.25
CA ALA A 756 44.66 11.86 -3.58
C ALA A 756 44.56 11.59 -2.07
N SER A 757 44.28 10.35 -1.68
CA SER A 757 44.23 9.94 -0.27
C SER A 757 45.58 10.07 0.45
N LYS A 758 46.71 10.05 -0.28
CA LYS A 758 48.05 10.32 0.28
C LYS A 758 48.32 11.82 0.49
N LYS A 759 47.68 12.71 -0.28
CA LYS A 759 47.80 14.18 -0.11
C LYS A 759 46.94 14.69 1.04
N VAL A 760 45.73 14.14 1.19
CA VAL A 760 44.81 14.42 2.31
C VAL A 760 44.98 13.32 3.37
N ALA A 761 46.22 13.09 3.80
CA ALA A 761 46.49 12.11 4.83
C ALA A 761 45.90 12.60 6.16
N ARG A 762 44.98 11.83 6.72
CA ARG A 762 44.43 11.96 8.06
C ARG A 762 45.57 12.20 9.05
N LYS A 763 45.57 13.36 9.71
CA LYS A 763 46.59 13.72 10.70
C LYS A 763 46.61 12.67 11.80
N LYS A 764 47.64 11.82 11.81
CA LYS A 764 47.94 11.00 12.99
C LYS A 764 48.36 11.96 14.10
N ILE A 765 47.71 11.86 15.26
CA ILE A 765 48.12 12.62 16.45
C ILE A 765 49.41 11.97 16.96
N THR A 766 50.55 12.35 16.38
CA THR A 766 51.89 12.06 16.93
C THR A 766 52.28 13.07 18.00
N ALA A 767 51.60 14.24 18.05
CA ALA A 767 51.70 15.24 19.10
C ALA A 767 50.34 15.94 19.26
N GLY A 768 49.69 15.77 20.41
CA GLY A 768 48.36 16.29 20.75
C GLY A 768 47.76 15.53 21.95
N PRO A 769 46.56 15.89 22.42
CA PRO A 769 45.88 15.16 23.49
C PRO A 769 45.74 13.68 23.10
N ALA A 770 45.95 12.79 24.07
CA ALA A 770 45.73 11.36 23.82
C ALA A 770 44.30 11.14 23.34
N LEU A 771 44.12 10.31 22.31
CA LEU A 771 42.78 9.93 21.87
C LEU A 771 42.01 9.31 23.03
N PRO A 772 40.67 9.49 23.09
CA PRO A 772 39.86 8.90 24.15
C PRO A 772 40.12 7.39 24.23
N GLY A 773 40.40 6.87 25.42
CA GLY A 773 40.80 5.46 25.59
C GLY A 773 39.74 4.45 25.13
N LYS A 774 38.48 4.89 24.98
CA LYS A 774 37.36 4.08 24.47
C LYS A 774 37.23 4.10 22.96
N LEU A 775 37.85 5.08 22.27
CA LEU A 775 37.77 5.21 20.82
C LEU A 775 38.46 4.02 20.17
N ALA A 776 37.69 3.19 19.47
CA ALA A 776 38.22 2.24 18.52
C ALA A 776 38.44 2.97 17.19
N ASP A 777 39.67 3.39 16.92
CA ASP A 777 39.97 4.15 15.70
C ASP A 777 40.08 3.26 14.45
N CYS A 778 39.95 3.84 13.25
CA CYS A 778 40.20 3.17 11.96
C CYS A 778 41.68 3.25 11.55
N SER A 779 42.14 2.27 10.76
CA SER A 779 43.55 2.14 10.37
C SER A 779 43.93 2.96 9.13
N GLY A 780 42.95 3.31 8.30
CA GLY A 780 43.12 4.08 7.08
C GLY A 780 43.52 5.53 7.33
N GLN A 781 44.14 6.13 6.33
CA GLN A 781 44.60 7.52 6.36
C GLN A 781 43.78 8.45 5.47
N ASP A 782 42.76 7.95 4.81
CA ASP A 782 41.89 8.76 3.96
C ASP A 782 40.83 9.44 4.83
N ALA A 783 40.90 10.76 5.00
CA ALA A 783 39.94 11.51 5.81
C ALA A 783 38.54 11.56 5.17
N ASP A 784 38.47 11.60 3.83
CA ASP A 784 37.22 11.75 3.06
C ASP A 784 36.36 10.49 3.13
N ARG A 785 37.00 9.33 3.23
CA ARG A 785 36.35 8.03 3.47
C ARG A 785 36.15 7.70 4.95
N ALA A 786 36.79 8.42 5.87
CA ALA A 786 36.76 8.05 7.28
C ALA A 786 35.39 8.35 7.92
N GLU A 787 34.88 7.37 8.67
CA GLU A 787 33.57 7.45 9.34
C GLU A 787 33.73 7.23 10.84
N LEU A 788 32.94 7.92 11.65
CA LEU A 788 32.87 7.74 13.10
C LEU A 788 31.44 7.38 13.52
N PHE A 789 31.28 6.25 14.22
CA PHE A 789 30.01 5.84 14.83
C PHE A 789 30.02 6.19 16.32
N LEU A 790 29.06 7.03 16.73
CA LEU A 790 28.76 7.31 18.14
C LEU A 790 27.72 6.31 18.60
N VAL A 791 28.09 5.43 19.54
CA VAL A 791 27.26 4.27 19.90
C VAL A 791 26.81 4.35 21.35
N GLU A 792 25.55 4.00 21.60
CA GLU A 792 24.98 3.89 22.93
C GLU A 792 25.56 2.71 23.72
N GLY A 793 26.31 2.99 24.78
CA GLY A 793 26.80 1.99 25.73
C GLY A 793 28.00 1.17 25.26
N ASP A 794 28.71 0.59 26.23
CA ASP A 794 29.88 -0.28 25.97
C ASP A 794 29.46 -1.62 25.31
N SER A 795 28.21 -2.05 25.48
CA SER A 795 27.67 -3.30 24.91
C SER A 795 27.51 -3.20 23.38
N ALA A 796 26.69 -2.27 22.89
CA ALA A 796 26.52 -2.04 21.45
C ALA A 796 27.84 -1.54 20.82
N GLY A 797 28.64 -0.78 21.57
CA GLY A 797 30.00 -0.40 21.15
C GLY A 797 30.91 -1.61 20.88
N GLY A 798 30.77 -2.68 21.65
CA GLY A 798 31.47 -3.95 21.43
C GLY A 798 31.08 -4.63 20.12
N SER A 799 29.77 -4.73 19.86
CA SER A 799 29.24 -5.29 18.60
C SER A 799 29.62 -4.45 17.39
N ALA A 800 29.47 -3.12 17.46
CA ALA A 800 29.85 -2.19 16.40
C ALA A 800 31.36 -2.26 16.10
N LYS A 801 32.20 -2.38 17.14
CA LYS A 801 33.65 -2.54 16.96
C LYS A 801 34.02 -3.82 16.19
N GLN A 802 33.25 -4.88 16.34
CA GLN A 802 33.45 -6.15 15.62
C GLN A 802 32.85 -6.13 14.21
N ALA A 803 31.73 -5.42 14.03
CA ALA A 803 31.00 -5.29 12.77
C ALA A 803 31.71 -4.38 11.75
N ARG A 804 32.37 -3.33 12.23
CA ARG A 804 32.95 -2.28 11.39
C ARG A 804 33.97 -2.77 10.38
N ASP A 805 34.10 -2.04 9.28
CA ASP A 805 35.31 -2.09 8.48
C ASP A 805 36.41 -1.24 9.17
N ARG A 806 37.37 -1.94 9.78
CA ARG A 806 38.50 -1.32 10.48
C ARG A 806 39.33 -0.39 9.60
N GLU A 807 39.26 -0.52 8.27
CA GLU A 807 40.03 0.32 7.35
C GLU A 807 39.57 1.77 7.43
N PHE A 808 38.25 2.05 7.45
CA PHE A 808 37.76 3.43 7.38
C PHE A 808 36.74 3.81 8.48
N GLN A 809 36.21 2.84 9.24
CA GLN A 809 35.18 3.10 10.26
C GLN A 809 35.74 3.06 11.68
N ALA A 810 35.51 4.12 12.45
CA ALA A 810 35.81 4.25 13.87
C ALA A 810 34.54 4.14 14.72
N VAL A 811 34.69 3.71 15.98
CA VAL A 811 33.57 3.53 16.92
C VAL A 811 33.93 4.18 18.26
N LEU A 812 33.05 5.06 18.75
CA LEU A 812 33.15 5.70 20.06
C LEU A 812 31.91 5.35 20.92
N PRO A 813 32.05 4.46 21.91
CA PRO A 813 30.97 4.14 22.86
C PRO A 813 30.76 5.26 23.88
N LEU A 814 29.50 5.65 24.10
CA LEU A 814 29.07 6.66 25.05
C LEU A 814 28.43 6.00 26.29
N ARG A 815 28.63 6.57 27.49
CA ARG A 815 28.08 6.00 28.74
C ARG A 815 26.93 6.84 29.27
N GLY A 816 25.78 6.19 29.49
CA GLY A 816 24.61 6.83 30.05
C GLY A 816 24.04 7.91 29.15
N LYS A 817 23.07 8.67 29.68
CA LYS A 817 22.48 9.81 28.98
C LYS A 817 23.47 10.96 28.96
N ILE A 818 23.69 11.53 27.78
CA ILE A 818 24.58 12.69 27.59
C ILE A 818 23.97 13.89 28.32
N LEU A 819 24.82 14.82 28.76
CA LEU A 819 24.36 16.09 29.31
C LEU A 819 23.51 16.82 28.26
N ASN A 820 22.34 17.35 28.65
CA ASN A 820 21.62 18.30 27.83
C ASN A 820 22.39 19.64 27.81
N THR A 821 23.00 19.97 26.67
CA THR A 821 23.85 21.15 26.50
C THR A 821 23.11 22.36 25.93
N TRP A 822 21.81 22.28 25.66
CA TRP A 822 21.09 23.32 24.91
C TRP A 822 21.18 24.72 25.55
N GLU A 823 21.12 24.79 26.88
CA GLU A 823 21.25 26.01 27.68
C GLU A 823 22.67 26.27 28.22
N VAL A 824 23.65 25.42 27.86
CA VAL A 824 25.04 25.54 28.29
C VAL A 824 25.84 26.26 27.21
N ASP A 825 26.74 27.17 27.59
CA ASP A 825 27.61 27.84 26.62
C ASP A 825 28.69 26.87 26.08
N SER A 826 29.03 26.98 24.79
CA SER A 826 30.03 26.11 24.13
C SER A 826 31.36 26.02 24.88
N SER A 827 31.79 27.10 25.56
CA SER A 827 33.03 27.11 26.36
C SER A 827 32.98 26.24 27.62
N GLN A 828 31.78 25.97 28.14
CA GLN A 828 31.54 25.23 29.38
C GLN A 828 31.15 23.77 29.13
N VAL A 829 30.69 23.46 27.91
CA VAL A 829 30.24 22.11 27.53
C VAL A 829 31.37 21.07 27.62
N LEU A 830 32.63 21.47 27.39
CA LEU A 830 33.80 20.60 27.52
C LEU A 830 34.06 20.07 28.95
N ALA A 831 33.33 20.57 29.96
CA ALA A 831 33.36 20.01 31.31
C ALA A 831 32.75 18.60 31.39
N SER A 832 31.88 18.22 30.43
CA SER A 832 31.39 16.85 30.30
C SER A 832 32.46 15.97 29.63
N SER A 833 32.78 14.84 30.26
CA SER A 833 33.72 13.85 29.71
C SER A 833 33.29 13.33 28.35
N GLU A 834 31.99 13.10 28.16
CA GLU A 834 31.43 12.55 26.92
C GLU A 834 31.59 13.55 25.78
N VAL A 835 31.28 14.83 26.02
CA VAL A 835 31.43 15.86 24.98
C VAL A 835 32.89 16.18 24.71
N HIS A 836 33.73 16.17 25.75
CA HIS A 836 35.18 16.28 25.60
C HIS A 836 35.74 15.16 24.72
N ASP A 837 35.35 13.91 24.98
CA ASP A 837 35.77 12.75 24.18
C ASP A 837 35.30 12.86 22.72
N ILE A 838 34.07 13.32 22.48
CA ILE A 838 33.54 13.57 21.13
C ILE A 838 34.37 14.65 20.42
N ALA A 839 34.65 15.79 21.06
CA ALA A 839 35.44 16.88 20.47
C ALA A 839 36.86 16.42 20.08
N ILE A 840 37.55 15.70 20.96
CA ILE A 840 38.88 15.13 20.67
C ILE A 840 38.80 14.10 19.53
N ALA A 841 37.78 13.24 19.54
CA ALA A 841 37.60 12.25 18.48
C ALA A 841 37.40 12.93 17.11
N LEU A 842 36.53 13.93 17.04
CA LEU A 842 36.26 14.71 15.81
C LEU A 842 37.46 15.53 15.36
N GLY A 843 38.25 16.07 16.30
CA GLY A 843 39.31 17.03 16.01
C GLY A 843 38.81 18.46 15.79
N VAL A 844 37.59 18.77 16.27
CA VAL A 844 36.95 20.08 16.16
C VAL A 844 36.42 20.46 17.55
N ASP A 845 36.66 21.70 17.96
CA ASP A 845 36.18 22.21 19.25
C ASP A 845 34.74 22.74 19.17
N PRO A 846 33.93 22.61 20.24
CA PRO A 846 32.59 23.18 20.34
C PRO A 846 32.58 24.70 20.06
N GLY A 847 31.70 25.15 19.18
CA GLY A 847 31.54 26.57 18.80
C GLY A 847 32.53 27.06 17.75
N SER A 848 33.43 26.20 17.24
CA SER A 848 34.35 26.56 16.15
C SER A 848 33.65 26.54 14.78
N ASN A 849 33.95 27.55 13.96
CA ASN A 849 33.59 27.56 12.54
C ASN A 849 34.67 26.90 11.66
N ASP A 850 35.85 26.62 12.22
CA ASP A 850 36.93 25.94 11.53
C ASP A 850 36.79 24.42 11.70
N ILE A 851 36.57 23.74 10.58
CA ILE A 851 36.44 22.28 10.47
C ILE A 851 37.67 21.63 9.81
N GLN A 852 38.75 22.37 9.55
CA GLN A 852 39.97 21.81 8.93
C GLN A 852 40.65 20.72 9.77
N GLY A 853 40.37 20.69 11.08
CA GLY A 853 40.82 19.65 12.00
C GLY A 853 40.00 18.35 11.94
N LEU A 854 38.91 18.31 11.17
CA LEU A 854 37.97 17.19 11.14
C LEU A 854 38.67 15.90 10.69
N ARG A 855 38.51 14.86 11.52
CA ARG A 855 39.17 13.56 11.32
C ARG A 855 38.32 12.52 10.59
N TYR A 856 37.01 12.75 10.50
CA TYR A 856 36.03 11.84 9.92
C TYR A 856 35.03 12.65 9.10
N ASN A 857 34.94 12.38 7.81
CA ASN A 857 34.04 13.09 6.90
C ASN A 857 32.57 12.72 7.14
N LYS A 858 32.28 11.57 7.76
CA LYS A 858 30.94 11.19 8.21
C LYS A 858 30.93 10.82 9.68
N VAL A 859 29.98 11.38 10.42
CA VAL A 859 29.72 11.07 11.83
C VAL A 859 28.30 10.53 11.93
N CYS A 860 28.17 9.27 12.32
CA CYS A 860 26.91 8.55 12.39
C CYS A 860 26.51 8.34 13.85
N ILE A 861 25.33 8.83 14.24
CA ILE A 861 24.70 8.55 15.52
C ILE A 861 24.01 7.19 15.39
N LEU A 862 24.42 6.23 16.22
CA LEU A 862 23.88 4.88 16.25
C LEU A 862 23.34 4.60 17.66
N ALA A 863 22.04 4.78 17.82
CA ALA A 863 21.31 4.58 19.08
C ALA A 863 20.27 3.45 18.94
N ASP A 864 19.83 2.89 20.07
CA ASP A 864 18.80 1.87 20.08
C ASP A 864 17.43 2.47 19.66
N ALA A 865 16.59 1.65 19.02
CA ALA A 865 15.25 2.04 18.59
C ALA A 865 14.22 1.95 19.72
N ASP A 866 14.63 2.31 20.94
CA ASP A 866 13.79 2.36 22.14
C ASP A 866 13.69 3.80 22.67
N SER A 867 12.92 4.00 23.74
CA SER A 867 12.71 5.33 24.31
C SER A 867 13.99 5.99 24.84
N ASP A 868 14.97 5.22 25.30
CA ASP A 868 16.22 5.75 25.86
C ASP A 868 17.22 6.09 24.75
N GLY A 869 17.31 5.27 23.71
CA GLY A 869 18.12 5.52 22.53
C GLY A 869 17.60 6.69 21.71
N LEU A 870 16.28 6.83 21.53
CA LEU A 870 15.67 8.01 20.91
C LEU A 870 15.97 9.30 21.70
N HIS A 871 16.00 9.21 23.03
CA HIS A 871 16.38 10.34 23.87
C HIS A 871 17.86 10.69 23.71
N ILE A 872 18.76 9.70 23.68
CA ILE A 872 20.20 9.95 23.44
C ILE A 872 20.45 10.53 22.05
N ALA A 873 19.78 10.01 21.02
CA ALA A 873 19.84 10.55 19.67
C ALA A 873 19.39 12.01 19.63
N THR A 874 18.31 12.36 20.34
CA THR A 874 17.84 13.74 20.46
C THR A 874 18.88 14.65 21.12
N LEU A 875 19.53 14.20 22.19
CA LEU A 875 20.58 14.97 22.88
C LEU A 875 21.82 15.16 22.01
N LEU A 876 22.21 14.15 21.23
CA LEU A 876 23.31 14.26 20.26
C LEU A 876 22.97 15.21 19.12
N CYS A 877 21.77 15.11 18.55
CA CYS A 877 21.30 16.06 17.54
C CYS A 877 21.34 17.50 18.06
N ALA A 878 20.89 17.73 19.29
CA ALA A 878 20.95 19.03 19.93
C ALA A 878 22.39 19.53 20.13
N LEU A 879 23.29 18.65 20.59
CA LEU A 879 24.72 18.94 20.73
C LEU A 879 25.32 19.40 19.39
N PHE A 880 25.05 18.67 18.29
CA PHE A 880 25.56 19.00 16.97
C PHE A 880 24.97 20.29 16.42
N VAL A 881 23.65 20.49 16.52
CA VAL A 881 22.98 21.70 16.03
C VAL A 881 23.42 22.96 16.78
N LYS A 882 23.64 22.84 18.11
CA LYS A 882 23.99 23.98 18.96
C LYS A 882 25.49 24.30 18.95
N HIS A 883 26.33 23.27 19.09
CA HIS A 883 27.76 23.45 19.34
C HIS A 883 28.66 23.06 18.16
N PHE A 884 28.18 22.26 17.22
CA PHE A 884 28.95 21.85 16.04
C PHE A 884 28.19 22.18 14.74
N ARG A 885 27.51 23.33 14.72
CA ARG A 885 26.63 23.75 13.63
C ARG A 885 27.30 23.65 12.26
N SER A 886 28.56 24.09 12.17
CA SER A 886 29.38 24.06 10.96
C SER A 886 29.48 22.64 10.35
N LEU A 887 29.49 21.59 11.17
CA LEU A 887 29.52 20.20 10.70
C LEU A 887 28.16 19.74 10.16
N VAL A 888 27.06 20.23 10.75
CA VAL A 888 25.71 19.93 10.29
C VAL A 888 25.45 20.62 8.94
N GLU A 889 25.79 21.91 8.84
CA GLU A 889 25.64 22.69 7.61
C GLU A 889 26.50 22.12 6.47
N ALA A 890 27.74 21.73 6.76
CA ALA A 890 28.62 21.06 5.79
C ALA A 890 28.18 19.62 5.46
N GLY A 891 27.23 19.03 6.21
CA GLY A 891 26.65 17.73 5.89
C GLY A 891 27.40 16.51 6.39
N HIS A 892 28.15 16.65 7.47
CA HIS A 892 28.97 15.57 8.00
C HIS A 892 28.21 14.70 9.03
N ILE A 893 27.05 15.13 9.52
CA ILE A 893 26.31 14.45 10.61
C ILE A 893 25.14 13.64 10.07
N TYR A 894 25.04 12.40 10.51
CA TYR A 894 24.04 11.43 10.09
C TYR A 894 23.47 10.67 11.30
N VAL A 895 22.22 10.22 11.19
CA VAL A 895 21.58 9.28 12.12
C VAL A 895 21.42 7.95 11.39
N ALA A 896 21.93 6.88 11.98
CA ALA A 896 21.81 5.54 11.44
C ALA A 896 20.43 4.95 11.77
N MET A 897 19.84 4.26 10.80
CA MET A 897 18.52 3.64 10.94
C MET A 897 18.66 2.11 10.96
N PRO A 898 18.93 1.49 12.13
CA PRO A 898 18.93 0.05 12.25
C PRO A 898 17.52 -0.52 12.04
N PRO A 899 17.39 -1.75 11.52
CA PRO A 899 16.09 -2.38 11.31
C PRO A 899 15.43 -2.81 12.61
N LEU A 900 14.11 -2.63 12.72
CA LEU A 900 13.30 -3.17 13.81
C LEU A 900 13.01 -4.67 13.66
N TYR A 901 12.96 -5.16 12.43
CA TYR A 901 12.57 -6.54 12.13
C TYR A 901 13.60 -7.25 11.25
N ARG A 902 13.84 -8.53 11.57
CA ARG A 902 14.52 -9.51 10.73
C ARG A 902 13.53 -10.60 10.34
N ILE A 903 13.53 -10.98 9.08
CA ILE A 903 12.61 -11.97 8.52
C ILE A 903 13.46 -13.03 7.81
N ASP A 904 13.53 -14.23 8.39
CA ASP A 904 14.29 -15.35 7.84
C ASP A 904 13.36 -16.30 7.08
N ILE A 905 13.69 -16.64 5.82
CA ILE A 905 12.97 -17.67 5.06
C ILE A 905 13.97 -18.61 4.34
N GLY A 906 14.08 -19.83 4.86
CA GLY A 906 15.03 -20.81 4.34
C GLY A 906 16.48 -20.35 4.54
N LYS A 907 17.16 -19.95 3.46
CA LYS A 907 18.53 -19.41 3.49
C LYS A 907 18.57 -17.88 3.29
N GLU A 908 17.44 -17.25 2.98
CA GLU A 908 17.36 -15.82 2.71
C GLU A 908 16.98 -15.06 3.98
N VAL A 909 17.58 -13.90 4.17
CA VAL A 909 17.36 -13.03 5.32
C VAL A 909 16.95 -11.65 4.80
N PHE A 910 15.85 -11.13 5.32
CA PHE A 910 15.37 -9.79 5.05
C PHE A 910 15.36 -8.94 6.32
N TYR A 911 15.43 -7.63 6.15
CA TYR A 911 15.40 -6.65 7.22
C TYR A 911 14.42 -5.54 6.87
N ALA A 912 13.61 -5.13 7.84
CA ALA A 912 12.63 -4.06 7.73
C ALA A 912 12.80 -3.05 8.87
N LEU A 913 12.66 -1.75 8.54
CA LEU A 913 12.82 -0.65 9.51
C LEU A 913 11.62 -0.49 10.43
N ASP A 914 10.42 -0.74 9.93
CA ASP A 914 9.16 -0.51 10.64
C ASP A 914 8.13 -1.61 10.33
N GLU A 915 6.95 -1.50 10.94
CA GLU A 915 5.85 -2.46 10.78
C GLU A 915 5.38 -2.55 9.33
N SER A 916 5.31 -1.40 8.63
CA SER A 916 4.85 -1.32 7.24
C SER A 916 5.83 -1.98 6.28
N GLU A 917 7.13 -1.75 6.45
CA GLU A 917 8.16 -2.44 5.67
C GLU A 917 8.18 -3.94 5.99
N LYS A 918 7.94 -4.33 7.25
CA LYS A 918 7.87 -5.75 7.65
C LYS A 918 6.70 -6.43 6.95
N ASP A 919 5.52 -5.83 6.96
CA ASP A 919 4.34 -6.35 6.27
C ASP A 919 4.57 -6.39 4.76
N GLY A 920 5.14 -5.34 4.16
CA GLY A 920 5.49 -5.34 2.73
C GLY A 920 6.51 -6.41 2.35
N VAL A 921 7.49 -6.72 3.21
CA VAL A 921 8.43 -7.84 3.00
C VAL A 921 7.72 -9.19 3.14
N MET A 922 6.80 -9.34 4.10
CA MET A 922 6.02 -10.56 4.29
C MET A 922 5.07 -10.81 3.11
N ASP A 923 4.42 -9.77 2.61
CA ASP A 923 3.56 -9.80 1.42
C ASP A 923 4.37 -10.14 0.17
N ARG A 924 5.59 -9.59 0.03
CA ARG A 924 6.50 -9.94 -1.06
C ARG A 924 6.97 -11.39 -0.97
N ILE A 925 7.34 -11.88 0.22
CA ILE A 925 7.72 -13.28 0.44
C ILE A 925 6.56 -14.22 0.06
N ALA A 926 5.32 -13.84 0.39
CA ALA A 926 4.12 -14.57 0.01
C ALA A 926 3.87 -14.53 -1.50
N ALA A 927 4.02 -13.37 -2.14
CA ALA A 927 3.83 -13.16 -3.58
C ALA A 927 4.88 -13.88 -4.45
N GLU A 928 6.16 -13.85 -4.05
CA GLU A 928 7.27 -14.55 -4.72
C GLU A 928 7.24 -16.07 -4.49
N LYS A 929 6.33 -16.58 -3.64
CA LYS A 929 6.15 -17.99 -3.29
C LYS A 929 7.47 -18.65 -2.85
N LYS A 930 8.30 -17.92 -2.10
CA LYS A 930 9.58 -18.40 -1.60
C LYS A 930 9.37 -19.64 -0.71
N ARG A 931 10.23 -20.64 -0.87
CA ARG A 931 10.08 -21.95 -0.20
C ARG A 931 10.61 -21.87 1.24
N GLY A 932 9.71 -21.86 2.21
CA GLY A 932 9.99 -21.90 3.65
C GLY A 932 8.89 -21.20 4.44
N THR A 933 8.86 -21.37 5.75
CA THR A 933 8.02 -20.53 6.63
C THR A 933 8.84 -19.31 7.04
N PRO A 934 8.39 -18.07 6.76
CA PRO A 934 9.08 -16.87 7.22
C PRO A 934 9.04 -16.78 8.75
N MET A 935 10.20 -16.64 9.37
CA MET A 935 10.36 -16.45 10.80
C MET A 935 10.72 -14.99 11.06
N VAL A 936 9.83 -14.27 11.74
CA VAL A 936 10.02 -12.84 12.07
C VAL A 936 10.60 -12.71 13.47
N GLN A 937 11.72 -12.00 13.57
CA GLN A 937 12.38 -11.61 14.81
C GLN A 937 12.35 -10.08 14.92
N ARG A 938 11.79 -9.55 16.00
CA ARG A 938 11.87 -8.12 16.34
C ARG A 938 13.12 -7.89 17.19
N PHE A 939 13.92 -6.89 16.83
CA PHE A 939 15.05 -6.44 17.64
C PHE A 939 14.56 -5.43 18.68
N LYS A 940 14.99 -5.59 19.93
CA LYS A 940 14.69 -4.62 21.00
C LYS A 940 15.81 -3.61 21.23
N GLY A 941 17.02 -3.90 20.76
CA GLY A 941 18.18 -3.02 20.85
C GLY A 941 19.34 -3.57 20.02
N LEU A 942 20.35 -2.74 19.77
CA LEU A 942 21.52 -3.08 18.95
C LEU A 942 22.35 -4.22 19.54
N GLY A 943 22.25 -4.44 20.86
CA GLY A 943 22.93 -5.54 21.55
C GLY A 943 22.38 -6.94 21.22
N GLU A 944 21.17 -7.05 20.65
CA GLU A 944 20.58 -8.32 20.20
C GLU A 944 21.02 -8.71 18.79
N MET A 945 21.57 -7.75 18.03
CA MET A 945 22.14 -8.00 16.72
C MET A 945 23.55 -8.56 16.86
N ASN A 946 23.82 -9.67 16.16
CA ASN A 946 25.19 -10.14 16.07
C ASN A 946 26.02 -9.18 15.17
N PRO A 947 27.36 -9.17 15.27
CA PRO A 947 28.19 -8.23 14.52
C PRO A 947 28.03 -8.29 12.99
N LEU A 948 27.74 -9.47 12.42
CA LEU A 948 27.54 -9.60 10.97
C LEU A 948 26.24 -8.94 10.54
N GLN A 949 25.16 -9.11 11.30
CA GLN A 949 23.89 -8.46 11.05
C GLN A 949 24.04 -6.94 11.14
N LEU A 950 24.64 -6.44 12.21
CA LEU A 950 24.87 -5.01 12.39
C LEU A 950 25.70 -4.41 11.25
N ARG A 951 26.69 -5.17 10.74
CA ARG A 951 27.46 -4.80 9.56
C ARG A 951 26.54 -4.66 8.34
N GLU A 952 25.86 -5.73 7.97
CA GLU A 952 25.03 -5.82 6.77
C GLU A 952 23.85 -4.85 6.77
N THR A 953 23.31 -4.49 7.93
CA THR A 953 22.10 -3.66 8.00
C THR A 953 22.39 -2.18 8.20
N THR A 954 23.40 -1.85 9.00
CA THR A 954 23.52 -0.50 9.58
C THR A 954 24.87 0.15 9.33
N MET A 955 25.94 -0.64 9.13
CA MET A 955 27.29 -0.09 8.97
C MET A 955 27.82 -0.13 7.54
N ASP A 956 27.46 -1.14 6.75
CA ASP A 956 27.95 -1.32 5.38
C ASP A 956 27.43 -0.22 4.44
N PRO A 957 28.30 0.55 3.76
CA PRO A 957 27.91 1.66 2.90
C PRO A 957 26.93 1.30 1.77
N ASP A 958 26.94 0.06 1.28
CA ASP A 958 26.12 -0.34 0.13
C ASP A 958 24.67 -0.69 0.50
N THR A 959 24.42 -1.05 1.76
CA THR A 959 23.12 -1.55 2.22
C THR A 959 22.46 -0.70 3.29
N ARG A 960 23.25 0.08 4.06
CA ARG A 960 22.74 0.87 5.18
C ARG A 960 21.83 2.01 4.74
N ARG A 961 21.04 2.50 5.69
CA ARG A 961 20.25 3.73 5.56
C ARG A 961 20.69 4.74 6.60
N LEU A 962 21.02 5.93 6.14
CA LEU A 962 21.42 7.06 6.97
C LEU A 962 20.51 8.25 6.69
N VAL A 963 20.04 8.89 7.74
CA VAL A 963 19.34 10.17 7.67
C VAL A 963 20.38 11.27 7.89
N ARG A 964 20.60 12.11 6.88
CA ARG A 964 21.52 13.26 7.02
C ARG A 964 20.81 14.35 7.82
N LEU A 965 21.51 14.88 8.83
CA LEU A 965 21.01 16.02 9.59
C LEU A 965 21.24 17.30 8.76
N SER A 966 20.17 18.07 8.56
CA SER A 966 20.20 19.37 7.89
C SER A 966 19.44 20.41 8.69
N ILE A 967 19.85 21.67 8.58
CA ILE A 967 19.15 22.80 9.20
C ILE A 967 18.50 23.59 8.07
N GLU A 968 17.16 23.72 8.13
CA GLU A 968 16.43 24.60 7.21
C GLU A 968 16.63 26.06 7.62
N GLY A 969 16.66 26.98 6.65
CA GLY A 969 17.00 28.38 6.85
C GLY A 969 15.96 29.22 7.62
N ASP A 970 14.90 28.61 8.17
CA ASP A 970 13.94 29.29 9.02
C ASP A 970 14.22 29.03 10.51
N ASN A 971 13.85 29.99 11.38
CA ASN A 971 14.11 29.89 12.82
C ASN A 971 13.33 28.76 13.52
N LYS A 972 12.49 28.00 12.81
CA LYS A 972 11.62 26.97 13.39
C LYS A 972 12.40 25.85 14.07
N THR A 973 13.56 25.49 13.52
CA THR A 973 14.42 24.42 14.09
C THR A 973 14.89 24.81 15.49
N GLU A 974 15.37 26.04 15.67
CA GLU A 974 15.82 26.54 16.97
C GLU A 974 14.66 26.67 17.96
N GLU A 975 13.51 27.22 17.52
CA GLU A 975 12.33 27.37 18.36
C GLU A 975 11.79 26.04 18.90
N THR A 976 11.81 25.00 18.04
CA THR A 976 11.36 23.66 18.38
C THR A 976 12.32 22.99 19.35
N MET A 977 13.62 23.00 19.06
CA MET A 977 14.64 22.43 19.95
C MET A 977 14.67 23.14 21.30
N ASP A 978 14.47 24.46 21.32
CA ASP A 978 14.36 25.25 22.54
C ASP A 978 13.13 24.89 23.38
N MET A 979 11.97 24.72 22.74
CA MET A 979 10.77 24.23 23.43
C MET A 979 11.01 22.84 24.05
N LEU A 980 11.66 21.94 23.32
CA LEU A 980 11.92 20.57 23.77
C LEU A 980 12.97 20.49 24.89
N LEU A 981 14.05 21.27 24.82
CA LEU A 981 15.23 21.04 25.65
C LEU A 981 15.47 22.09 26.73
N ALA A 982 14.91 23.29 26.61
CA ALA A 982 15.12 24.33 27.61
C ALA A 982 14.39 24.00 28.92
N LYS A 983 15.07 24.22 30.05
CA LYS A 983 14.52 23.96 31.38
C LYS A 983 13.36 24.88 31.71
N LYS A 984 13.41 26.14 31.27
CA LYS A 984 12.38 27.16 31.56
C LYS A 984 11.08 26.96 30.77
N ARG A 985 11.10 26.15 29.71
CA ARG A 985 9.94 25.90 28.82
C ARG A 985 9.23 24.58 29.11
N ALA A 986 9.37 24.05 30.33
CA ALA A 986 8.73 22.81 30.73
C ALA A 986 7.20 22.86 30.61
N SER A 987 6.57 24.02 30.83
CA SER A 987 5.13 24.23 30.61
C SER A 987 4.77 24.06 29.14
N ASP A 988 5.51 24.70 28.24
CA ASP A 988 5.27 24.67 26.80
C ASP A 988 5.45 23.27 26.26
N ARG A 989 6.52 22.57 26.69
CA ARG A 989 6.77 21.17 26.37
C ARG A 989 5.65 20.26 26.85
N ARG A 990 5.11 20.50 28.05
CA ARG A 990 3.97 19.74 28.55
C ARG A 990 2.74 19.94 27.66
N VAL A 991 2.40 21.17 27.32
CA VAL A 991 1.27 21.48 26.43
C VAL A 991 1.49 20.86 25.04
N TRP A 992 2.72 20.90 24.54
CA TRP A 992 3.09 20.27 23.27
C TRP A 992 2.94 18.74 23.33
N LEU A 993 3.40 18.09 24.41
CA LEU A 993 3.21 16.66 24.62
C LEU A 993 1.73 16.28 24.82
N GLU A 994 0.93 17.12 25.48
CA GLU A 994 -0.52 16.89 25.66
C GLU A 994 -1.30 17.06 24.35
N SER A 995 -0.82 17.90 23.43
CA SER A 995 -1.49 18.19 22.14
C SER A 995 -0.98 17.39 20.96
N LYS A 996 0.25 16.86 21.02
CA LYS A 996 0.91 16.11 19.95
C LYS A 996 1.46 14.76 20.36
N GLY A 997 1.35 14.37 21.62
CA GLY A 997 1.85 13.08 22.10
C GLY A 997 1.12 11.88 21.50
N ASP A 998 -0.11 12.07 21.04
CA ASP A 998 -0.92 11.13 20.26
C ASP A 998 -0.44 10.95 18.81
N GLN A 999 0.35 11.90 18.29
CA GLN A 999 0.97 11.85 16.97
C GLN A 999 2.33 11.13 16.98
N ALA A 1000 2.82 10.74 18.16
CA ALA A 1000 4.01 9.92 18.25
C ALA A 1000 3.65 8.48 17.87
N ASP A 1001 4.18 8.00 16.75
CA ASP A 1001 4.21 6.57 16.45
C ASP A 1001 4.99 5.89 17.59
N LEU A 1002 4.26 5.25 18.50
CA LEU A 1002 4.86 4.47 19.58
C LEU A 1002 5.57 3.26 18.93
N PRO A 1003 6.88 3.08 19.14
CA PRO A 1003 7.64 2.01 18.49
C PRO A 1003 7.16 0.60 18.84
#